data_AF-A0A8C4Q005-F1
#
_entry.id   AF-A0A8C4Q005-F1
#
_cell.length_a   1.000
_cell.length_b   1.000
_cell.length_c   1.000
_cell.angle_alpha   90.00
_cell.angle_beta   90.00
_cell.angle_gamma   90.00
#
_symmetry.space_group_name_H-M   'P 1'
#
loop_
_entity.id
_entity.type
_entity.pdbx_description
1 polymer ?
#
loop_
_entity_poly.entity_id
_entity_poly.type
_entity_poly.pdbx_seq_one_letter_code
_entity_poly.pdbx_strand_id
1 'polypeptide(L)'
;MPVDINDTIPGSSPSDLEMAFQRAGVYLPPSTDQLPTIQVPMGGEKELDVRERRVKVLTEPSVVHHYPARNDERNETDELTDDKDVYECDYGVEGMASVEVVPAAWVSGTGAFEWSNARQLEEIIEAAKKDLLNLVNIKDPSLLDGRVTLHHVGAGAMVARQGDQDASIHFIISGALHVYQRLIGREEEVLLFLAHPGEMVGQLAVLTGEPLIFTFRAMKDCVFLRISKCHFYEIMRLQPSVVLSVAHTVVKRMSPFVRQIDFALDWMALEAGRAVYRQGDKSDSTYIVLSGRLRSVISKDEGKKELVGEYGRGDLIGVVEALTHQPRATTVHAVRDSELAKLPEGALNTIKRRYPQVVTRLIHLLGQKILGNLRGKGPLVGPVLNIASSSGNLDAVANPASNLSTVAILPASEDAPLTAFGLELMHALHAIGPTLLLTSDTIKEKLGGAALDSIHEYRLSSWLGQQEDLHRIVLYQTDGGMTPWTQRCVRQADCILIVGLGEQEPTVGNLERMLENTAVRALKQLILLHREDGPSPSRTVEWLNMRSWCSAHLHIHCPRRIFSRRSLPKLREMYERVFTKSPDRHSDFSRLARVLTGNAVALVLGGGGARGCAQLGVLQAVTEAGIPIDMVGGTSIGAFMGALYAEERDVSRMRTRARGWAMEMKSVFKKVLDLTYPITSMMSGAAFNKSIEKVFKDKQIEDLWIPYFNVTTDITASCMRVHTDGSLWRYARASMSLSGYLPPLCDPKDGHLLMDGGYVNNLPADVAQSRGAKAVIAIDVGSRDDTDLTNYGDSLSGWWLLWKRLNPLAEKVKVPNMTEIQSRLAYVCCVRQLETVKASDYCEYIRPPIDRYNTLDFAKFDEIFEVGLEHARTVFEGWLRGGVLDAMLRDSEKQDLWESKKHDVCTCPNASFTDLAEIVSRIEPAKSLPHVDGDDSDCPSEDDDVGEILDIADDEDGGLIEHGGEDIFQTDEEQLVRKRHKTPATEP
;
A
#
# COMPACT_ATOMS: atom_id res chain seq x y z
N MET A 1 51.23 11.73 -27.86
CA MET A 1 51.71 13.12 -27.70
C MET A 1 51.41 13.55 -26.27
N PRO A 2 52.27 14.33 -25.60
CA PRO A 2 51.97 14.86 -24.29
C PRO A 2 50.86 15.93 -24.43
N VAL A 3 49.94 15.98 -23.48
CA VAL A 3 48.94 17.05 -23.35
C VAL A 3 48.98 17.55 -21.91
N ASP A 4 48.98 18.87 -21.77
CA ASP A 4 49.42 19.59 -20.58
C ASP A 4 48.51 19.46 -19.35
N ILE A 5 49.15 19.69 -18.20
CA ILE A 5 48.49 19.95 -16.92
C ILE A 5 48.04 21.41 -16.92
N ASN A 6 46.84 21.69 -17.45
CA ASN A 6 45.98 22.83 -17.12
C ASN A 6 44.75 22.82 -18.04
N ASP A 7 43.63 22.28 -17.57
CA ASP A 7 42.33 22.70 -18.11
C ASP A 7 41.25 22.71 -17.01
N THR A 8 40.62 23.86 -16.90
CA THR A 8 39.56 24.18 -15.93
C THR A 8 38.25 23.48 -16.25
N ILE A 9 37.52 23.06 -15.22
CA ILE A 9 36.18 22.46 -15.32
C ILE A 9 35.21 23.44 -16.04
N PRO A 10 34.60 23.06 -17.18
CA PRO A 10 33.60 23.90 -17.82
C PRO A 10 32.21 23.69 -17.20
N GLY A 11 31.78 24.67 -16.40
CA GLY A 11 30.38 25.07 -16.20
C GLY A 11 29.36 24.02 -15.74
N SER A 12 29.22 23.83 -14.42
CA SER A 12 27.92 23.53 -13.82
C SER A 12 27.00 24.74 -13.96
N SER A 13 25.69 24.54 -14.19
CA SER A 13 24.76 25.67 -14.24
C SER A 13 24.52 26.24 -12.83
N PRO A 14 24.16 27.53 -12.67
CA PRO A 14 23.90 28.11 -11.34
C PRO A 14 22.82 27.35 -10.55
N SER A 15 21.83 26.77 -11.23
CA SER A 15 20.72 26.03 -10.62
C SER A 15 21.13 24.70 -10.00
N ASP A 16 22.19 24.05 -10.52
CA ASP A 16 22.66 22.76 -9.99
C ASP A 16 23.31 22.93 -8.61
N LEU A 17 24.06 24.03 -8.44
CA LEU A 17 24.62 24.45 -7.17
C LEU A 17 23.54 24.93 -6.19
N GLU A 18 22.56 25.68 -6.67
CA GLU A 18 21.46 26.19 -5.84
C GLU A 18 20.61 25.05 -5.25
N MET A 19 20.31 24.00 -6.04
CA MET A 19 19.70 22.77 -5.54
C MET A 19 20.59 22.04 -4.52
N ALA A 20 21.91 22.01 -4.72
CA ALA A 20 22.84 21.38 -3.75
C ALA A 20 22.88 22.14 -2.41
N PHE A 21 22.79 23.47 -2.41
CA PHE A 21 22.71 24.27 -1.18
C PHE A 21 21.34 24.17 -0.49
N GLN A 22 20.25 24.12 -1.26
CA GLN A 22 18.91 23.86 -0.71
C GLN A 22 18.81 22.47 -0.06
N ARG A 23 19.45 21.44 -0.65
CA ARG A 23 19.57 20.10 -0.05
C ARG A 23 20.33 20.10 1.29
N ALA A 24 21.30 21.00 1.47
CA ALA A 24 22.05 21.16 2.71
C ALA A 24 21.32 22.00 3.78
N GLY A 25 20.16 22.61 3.47
CA GLY A 25 19.37 23.37 4.44
C GLY A 25 19.97 24.71 4.87
N VAL A 26 20.82 25.34 4.03
CA VAL A 26 21.33 26.70 4.26
C VAL A 26 20.89 27.64 3.14
N TYR A 27 20.20 28.70 3.52
CA TYR A 27 20.14 29.92 2.71
C TYR A 27 21.23 30.89 3.18
N LEU A 28 22.02 31.38 2.24
CA LEU A 28 22.75 32.63 2.42
C LEU A 28 21.73 33.77 2.57
N PRO A 29 21.99 34.80 3.42
CA PRO A 29 21.16 35.99 3.40
C PRO A 29 21.21 36.61 1.99
N PRO A 30 20.09 37.14 1.46
CA PRO A 30 20.14 37.83 0.19
C PRO A 30 21.13 38.99 0.29
N SER A 31 22.11 39.03 -0.61
CA SER A 31 22.96 40.20 -0.77
C SER A 31 22.05 41.40 -1.01
N THR A 32 22.11 42.40 -0.14
CA THR A 32 21.28 43.60 -0.19
C THR A 32 21.62 44.44 -1.42
N ASP A 33 21.02 44.07 -2.56
CA ASP A 33 20.84 44.90 -3.76
C ASP A 33 19.87 44.22 -4.73
N GLN A 34 18.57 44.26 -4.40
CA GLN A 34 17.48 44.20 -5.38
C GLN A 34 16.18 44.77 -4.82
N LEU A 35 15.71 45.86 -5.42
CA LEU A 35 14.45 46.55 -5.13
C LEU A 35 13.28 45.99 -6.00
N PRO A 36 12.01 46.36 -5.74
CA PRO A 36 10.90 45.41 -5.86
C PRO A 36 10.36 45.22 -7.27
N THR A 37 9.81 44.03 -7.54
CA THR A 37 8.99 43.77 -8.72
C THR A 37 7.54 44.20 -8.46
N ILE A 38 7.04 45.15 -9.24
CA ILE A 38 5.66 45.62 -9.18
C ILE A 38 4.77 44.75 -10.07
N GLN A 39 3.61 44.32 -9.57
CA GLN A 39 2.55 43.70 -10.36
C GLN A 39 1.81 44.74 -11.20
N VAL A 40 1.62 44.48 -12.51
CA VAL A 40 0.59 45.12 -13.35
C VAL A 40 0.03 44.05 -14.31
N PRO A 41 -1.30 43.96 -14.52
CA PRO A 41 -1.92 42.83 -15.23
C PRO A 41 -2.11 43.10 -16.73
N MET A 42 -2.40 42.03 -17.50
CA MET A 42 -3.58 41.88 -18.39
C MET A 42 -3.45 40.60 -19.23
N GLY A 43 -4.59 39.98 -19.58
CA GLY A 43 -4.64 38.69 -20.26
C GLY A 43 -4.71 38.76 -21.80
N GLY A 44 -4.77 37.58 -22.43
CA GLY A 44 -4.96 37.40 -23.86
C GLY A 44 -4.49 36.03 -24.34
N GLU A 45 -5.43 35.16 -24.72
CA GLU A 45 -5.12 33.84 -25.28
C GLU A 45 -4.49 33.94 -26.68
N LYS A 46 -3.44 33.14 -26.95
CA LYS A 46 -3.40 32.25 -28.14
C LYS A 46 -2.19 31.30 -28.14
N GLU A 47 -2.36 30.21 -28.89
CA GLU A 47 -1.46 29.06 -28.98
C GLU A 47 -0.16 29.31 -29.78
N LEU A 48 0.70 28.29 -29.70
CA LEU A 48 1.70 27.82 -30.67
C LEU A 48 3.17 28.28 -30.55
N ASP A 49 3.94 27.28 -30.11
CA ASP A 49 5.12 26.71 -30.77
C ASP A 49 6.52 26.98 -30.18
N VAL A 50 7.32 25.91 -30.20
CA VAL A 50 8.58 25.76 -29.48
C VAL A 50 9.75 26.21 -30.36
N ARG A 51 10.59 27.14 -29.88
CA ARG A 51 12.01 27.20 -30.27
C ARG A 51 12.89 28.04 -29.33
N GLU A 52 14.08 27.51 -29.11
CA GLU A 52 15.17 28.09 -28.30
C GLU A 52 15.56 29.50 -28.77
N ARG A 53 16.08 30.35 -27.86
CA ARG A 53 17.20 31.24 -28.23
C ARG A 53 18.01 31.82 -27.07
N ARG A 54 19.28 32.06 -27.41
CA ARG A 54 20.38 32.50 -26.54
C ARG A 54 20.33 34.00 -26.19
N VAL A 55 21.00 34.32 -25.09
CA VAL A 55 21.33 35.65 -24.56
C VAL A 55 21.91 36.62 -25.61
N LYS A 56 21.55 37.90 -25.51
CA LYS A 56 22.41 39.03 -25.90
C LYS A 56 22.29 40.18 -24.89
N VAL A 57 23.43 40.62 -24.36
CA VAL A 57 23.59 41.81 -23.50
C VAL A 57 23.89 43.03 -24.37
N LEU A 58 23.29 44.18 -24.05
CA LEU A 58 23.70 45.51 -24.52
C LEU A 58 23.51 46.54 -23.40
N THR A 59 24.20 47.68 -23.51
CA THR A 59 24.74 48.47 -22.38
C THR A 59 24.23 49.93 -22.31
N GLU A 60 24.07 50.44 -21.07
CA GLU A 60 24.20 51.85 -20.66
C GLU A 60 23.15 52.91 -21.17
N PRO A 61 23.09 54.16 -20.64
CA PRO A 61 22.78 54.48 -19.22
C PRO A 61 21.88 55.74 -19.00
N SER A 62 21.58 56.03 -17.72
CA SER A 62 21.30 57.37 -17.11
C SER A 62 19.98 58.14 -17.37
N VAL A 63 19.34 58.64 -16.30
CA VAL A 63 19.21 60.09 -15.93
C VAL A 63 18.27 60.29 -14.69
N VAL A 64 18.69 61.24 -13.85
CA VAL A 64 18.20 61.73 -12.54
C VAL A 64 16.83 62.46 -12.60
N HIS A 65 16.00 62.45 -11.53
CA HIS A 65 15.50 63.66 -10.80
C HIS A 65 14.43 63.45 -9.67
N HIS A 66 14.71 64.09 -8.52
CA HIS A 66 13.84 64.79 -7.53
C HIS A 66 12.63 64.16 -6.75
N TYR A 67 12.83 64.13 -5.42
CA TYR A 67 11.93 64.49 -4.27
C TYR A 67 10.92 65.64 -4.53
N PRO A 68 9.80 65.84 -3.75
CA PRO A 68 9.67 65.83 -2.26
C PRO A 68 8.44 65.04 -1.70
N ALA A 69 8.33 64.58 -0.45
CA ALA A 69 8.58 65.13 0.91
C ALA A 69 7.44 66.00 1.52
N ARG A 70 6.76 65.46 2.56
CA ARG A 70 6.14 66.10 3.77
C ARG A 70 5.43 65.00 4.62
N ASN A 71 5.65 64.84 5.93
CA ASN A 71 5.13 65.62 7.09
C ASN A 71 3.61 65.41 7.31
N ASP A 72 2.99 65.28 8.50
CA ASP A 72 3.29 65.55 9.93
C ASP A 72 2.44 64.55 10.80
N GLU A 73 2.59 64.25 12.12
CA GLU A 73 3.64 64.42 13.16
C GLU A 73 3.25 63.67 14.49
N ARG A 74 4.25 63.24 15.30
CA ARG A 74 4.24 63.12 16.82
C ARG A 74 3.28 62.11 17.50
N ASN A 75 3.49 61.60 18.74
CA ASN A 75 4.52 61.81 19.78
C ASN A 75 4.59 60.58 20.74
N GLU A 76 5.73 60.36 21.42
CA GLU A 76 5.93 59.87 22.82
C GLU A 76 5.20 58.58 23.34
N THR A 77 5.76 57.71 24.19
CA THR A 77 6.95 57.72 25.09
C THR A 77 7.53 56.29 25.28
N ASP A 78 8.75 56.20 25.81
CA ASP A 78 9.49 54.98 26.15
C ASP A 78 8.83 54.04 27.19
N GLU A 79 9.15 52.74 27.09
CA GLU A 79 9.63 51.96 28.25
C GLU A 79 10.50 50.78 27.79
N LEU A 80 11.74 50.67 28.28
CA LEU A 80 12.62 49.52 28.06
C LEU A 80 12.35 48.44 29.11
N THR A 81 12.20 47.19 28.67
CA THR A 81 12.67 46.01 29.42
C THR A 81 13.37 45.05 28.47
N ASP A 82 14.62 44.71 28.80
CA ASP A 82 15.51 43.81 28.08
C ASP A 82 15.43 42.44 28.78
N ASP A 83 14.80 41.44 28.17
CA ASP A 83 14.79 40.07 28.67
C ASP A 83 15.28 39.09 27.60
N LYS A 84 16.35 38.38 27.95
CA LYS A 84 17.01 37.35 27.13
C LYS A 84 16.57 35.98 27.61
N ASP A 85 15.60 35.37 26.95
CA ASP A 85 15.29 33.96 27.19
C ASP A 85 16.18 33.03 26.35
N VAL A 86 16.91 32.20 27.09
CA VAL A 86 17.80 31.16 26.58
C VAL A 86 16.97 29.90 26.29
N TYR A 87 17.07 29.34 25.09
CA TYR A 87 16.44 28.06 24.77
C TYR A 87 17.27 26.90 25.33
N GLU A 88 16.86 26.40 26.49
CA GLU A 88 17.34 25.16 27.09
C GLU A 88 16.61 23.96 26.44
N CYS A 89 17.36 22.99 25.90
CA CYS A 89 16.81 21.81 25.23
C CYS A 89 17.03 20.55 26.07
N ASP A 90 16.13 20.29 27.02
CA ASP A 90 16.09 19.04 27.75
C ASP A 90 15.55 17.89 26.89
N TYR A 91 16.36 16.84 26.75
CA TYR A 91 15.91 15.51 26.32
C TYR A 91 16.45 14.46 27.30
N GLY A 92 15.54 13.84 28.05
CA GLY A 92 15.88 12.78 28.99
C GLY A 92 16.35 11.51 28.28
N VAL A 93 17.47 10.95 28.74
CA VAL A 93 18.03 9.68 28.25
C VAL A 93 18.07 8.69 29.41
N GLU A 94 17.09 7.79 29.48
CA GLU A 94 17.21 6.56 30.28
C GLU A 94 17.66 5.40 29.38
N GLY A 95 18.73 4.71 29.79
CA GLY A 95 19.02 3.36 29.30
C GLY A 95 20.04 3.22 28.15
N MET A 96 21.29 3.64 28.36
CA MET A 96 22.43 3.01 27.67
C MET A 96 23.65 2.89 28.59
N ALA A 97 24.45 1.84 28.38
CA ALA A 97 25.60 1.53 29.22
C ALA A 97 26.69 2.62 29.12
N SER A 98 27.32 2.91 30.25
CA SER A 98 28.33 3.97 30.40
C SER A 98 29.54 3.75 29.51
N VAL A 99 29.71 4.62 28.50
CA VAL A 99 30.99 4.90 27.86
C VAL A 99 31.57 6.15 28.54
N GLU A 100 32.77 6.05 29.09
CA GLU A 100 33.37 7.13 29.87
C GLU A 100 33.74 8.33 28.98
N VAL A 101 33.03 9.45 29.17
CA VAL A 101 33.49 10.76 28.74
C VAL A 101 34.43 11.28 29.81
N VAL A 102 35.74 11.23 29.56
CA VAL A 102 36.77 11.70 30.50
C VAL A 102 36.93 13.22 30.41
N PRO A 103 36.61 14.01 31.45
CA PRO A 103 37.01 15.41 31.52
C PRO A 103 38.51 15.48 31.83
N ALA A 104 39.20 16.51 31.33
CA ALA A 104 40.66 16.65 31.38
C ALA A 104 41.30 16.87 32.79
N ALA A 105 40.66 16.42 33.86
CA ALA A 105 41.05 16.69 35.25
C ALA A 105 41.23 15.45 36.16
N TRP A 106 40.90 14.23 35.70
CA TRP A 106 41.03 13.02 36.52
C TRP A 106 41.69 11.86 35.76
N VAL A 107 43.01 11.74 35.93
CA VAL A 107 43.77 10.54 35.54
C VAL A 107 44.15 9.76 36.81
N SER A 108 43.31 8.80 37.21
CA SER A 108 43.73 7.69 38.06
C SER A 108 42.73 6.52 38.01
N GLY A 109 43.10 5.47 37.27
CA GLY A 109 42.55 4.12 37.49
C GLY A 109 41.46 3.64 36.52
N THR A 110 41.84 3.29 35.30
CA THR A 110 41.64 1.93 34.73
C THR A 110 42.28 1.82 33.35
N GLY A 111 43.16 0.84 33.14
CA GLY A 111 43.56 0.30 31.82
C GLY A 111 44.13 1.24 30.74
N ALA A 112 44.32 2.54 31.00
CA ALA A 112 44.68 3.51 29.98
C ALA A 112 46.14 3.41 29.51
N PHE A 113 46.34 3.56 28.20
CA PHE A 113 47.64 3.84 27.59
C PHE A 113 48.12 5.21 28.13
N GLU A 114 49.21 5.26 28.90
CA GLU A 114 49.68 6.51 29.51
C GLU A 114 50.24 7.47 28.45
N TRP A 115 49.44 8.46 28.06
CA TRP A 115 49.95 9.65 27.35
C TRP A 115 50.73 10.50 28.36
N SER A 116 52.04 10.29 28.43
CA SER A 116 52.93 10.84 29.46
C SER A 116 53.12 12.37 29.46
N ASN A 117 52.33 13.13 28.68
CA ASN A 117 52.28 14.59 28.70
C ASN A 117 50.92 15.12 28.18
N ALA A 118 50.20 15.88 29.00
CA ALA A 118 49.01 16.62 28.56
C ALA A 118 49.34 17.60 27.40
N ARG A 119 50.55 18.20 27.39
CA ARG A 119 51.01 19.06 26.29
C ARG A 119 51.13 18.32 24.95
N GLN A 120 51.55 17.06 24.93
CA GLN A 120 51.62 16.29 23.68
C GLN A 120 50.21 15.98 23.14
N LEU A 121 49.22 15.83 24.02
CA LEU A 121 47.83 15.65 23.62
C LEU A 121 47.26 16.95 23.00
N GLU A 122 47.52 18.11 23.61
CA GLU A 122 47.16 19.42 23.04
C GLU A 122 47.85 19.68 21.69
N GLU A 123 49.16 19.41 21.57
CA GLU A 123 49.92 19.53 20.32
C GLU A 123 49.36 18.62 19.21
N ILE A 124 48.94 17.39 19.55
CA ILE A 124 48.36 16.44 18.59
C ILE A 124 46.92 16.82 18.21
N ILE A 125 46.13 17.38 19.14
CA ILE A 125 44.81 17.94 18.82
C ILE A 125 44.95 19.15 17.88
N GLU A 126 45.87 20.07 18.14
CA GLU A 126 46.08 21.24 17.28
C GLU A 126 46.62 20.87 15.90
N ALA A 127 47.54 19.89 15.81
CA ALA A 127 47.97 19.33 14.53
C ALA A 127 46.81 18.69 13.76
N ALA A 128 45.99 17.87 14.42
CA ALA A 128 44.84 17.22 13.81
C ALA A 128 43.73 18.20 13.39
N LYS A 129 43.48 19.26 14.18
CA LYS A 129 42.61 20.37 13.78
C LYS A 129 43.15 21.03 12.52
N LYS A 130 44.45 21.30 12.43
CA LYS A 130 45.07 21.93 11.25
C LYS A 130 44.94 21.09 9.99
N ASP A 131 45.11 19.77 10.09
CA ASP A 131 44.89 18.86 8.97
C ASP A 131 43.41 18.78 8.56
N LEU A 132 42.50 18.77 9.54
CA LEU A 132 41.06 18.86 9.31
C LEU A 132 40.64 20.18 8.63
N LEU A 133 41.22 21.33 9.03
CA LEU A 133 41.00 22.63 8.39
C LEU A 133 41.40 22.60 6.91
N ASN A 134 42.55 21.99 6.58
CA ASN A 134 43.02 21.82 5.21
C ASN A 134 42.11 20.90 4.39
N LEU A 135 41.70 19.76 4.97
CA LEU A 135 40.86 18.75 4.31
C LEU A 135 39.44 19.26 4.04
N VAL A 136 38.90 20.06 4.95
CA VAL A 136 37.53 20.62 4.89
C VAL A 136 37.50 22.02 4.24
N ASN A 137 38.67 22.62 4.00
CA ASN A 137 38.85 23.98 3.44
C ASN A 137 38.14 25.07 4.26
N ILE A 138 38.27 24.99 5.59
CA ILE A 138 37.75 25.99 6.52
C ILE A 138 38.77 27.14 6.61
N LYS A 139 38.32 28.38 6.37
CA LYS A 139 39.22 29.55 6.33
C LYS A 139 39.50 30.15 7.71
N ASP A 140 38.59 29.95 8.65
CA ASP A 140 38.67 30.47 10.02
C ASP A 140 38.83 29.31 11.01
N PRO A 141 40.01 29.16 11.65
CA PRO A 141 40.25 28.10 12.64
C PRO A 141 39.25 28.09 13.80
N SER A 142 38.73 29.26 14.21
CA SER A 142 37.85 29.42 15.37
C SER A 142 36.49 28.72 15.19
N LEU A 143 36.13 28.36 13.95
CA LEU A 143 34.92 27.59 13.67
C LEU A 143 34.97 26.16 14.24
N LEU A 144 36.15 25.59 14.45
CA LEU A 144 36.32 24.26 15.07
C LEU A 144 36.37 24.28 16.60
N ASP A 145 36.67 25.42 17.21
CA ASP A 145 36.82 25.52 18.66
C ASP A 145 35.48 25.32 19.39
N GLY A 146 35.50 24.48 20.44
CA GLY A 146 34.30 24.01 21.14
C GLY A 146 33.40 23.03 20.36
N ARG A 147 33.61 22.89 19.04
CA ARG A 147 32.75 22.06 18.15
C ARG A 147 33.30 20.67 17.84
N VAL A 148 34.60 20.45 18.06
CA VAL A 148 35.30 19.19 17.81
C VAL A 148 35.70 18.54 19.13
N THR A 149 35.50 17.23 19.25
CA THR A 149 35.86 16.44 20.45
C THR A 149 36.85 15.33 20.10
N LEU A 150 37.85 15.07 20.95
CA LEU A 150 38.78 13.96 20.78
C LEU A 150 38.22 12.70 21.45
N HIS A 151 38.31 11.56 20.76
CA HIS A 151 37.90 10.25 21.28
C HIS A 151 39.01 9.22 21.07
N HIS A 152 39.16 8.32 22.03
CA HIS A 152 40.04 7.15 21.97
C HIS A 152 39.21 5.89 22.22
N VAL A 153 39.33 4.89 21.36
CA VAL A 153 38.67 3.59 21.48
C VAL A 153 39.68 2.46 21.32
N GLY A 154 39.54 1.42 22.15
CA GLY A 154 40.40 0.25 22.11
C GLY A 154 40.10 -0.69 20.93
N ALA A 155 41.04 -1.57 20.62
CA ALA A 155 40.88 -2.63 19.63
C ALA A 155 39.61 -3.47 19.88
N GLY A 156 38.85 -3.72 18.81
CA GLY A 156 37.56 -4.44 18.83
C GLY A 156 36.34 -3.55 19.11
N ALA A 157 36.52 -2.32 19.59
CA ALA A 157 35.41 -1.43 19.93
C ALA A 157 34.58 -1.02 18.70
N MET A 158 33.28 -0.90 18.90
CA MET A 158 32.33 -0.41 17.91
C MET A 158 32.10 1.08 18.12
N VAL A 159 32.41 1.89 17.10
CA VAL A 159 32.36 3.36 17.16
C VAL A 159 30.96 3.89 16.84
N ALA A 160 30.31 3.30 15.85
CA ALA A 160 28.92 3.58 15.50
C ALA A 160 28.33 2.38 14.73
N ARG A 161 27.00 2.24 14.74
CA ARG A 161 26.25 1.20 14.02
C ARG A 161 25.52 1.77 12.82
N GLN A 162 25.40 0.96 11.78
CA GLN A 162 24.41 1.18 10.74
C GLN A 162 23.01 1.28 11.39
N GLY A 163 22.22 2.28 11.00
CA GLY A 163 20.94 2.67 11.61
C GLY A 163 21.01 3.81 12.64
N ASP A 164 22.19 4.17 13.17
CA ASP A 164 22.31 5.22 14.19
C ASP A 164 21.87 6.60 13.65
N GLN A 165 20.97 7.28 14.37
CA GLN A 165 20.48 8.62 13.98
C GLN A 165 21.41 9.78 14.41
N ASP A 166 22.24 9.58 15.45
CA ASP A 166 23.25 10.57 15.89
C ASP A 166 24.51 10.52 15.00
N ALA A 167 24.29 10.77 13.71
CA ALA A 167 25.34 10.79 12.71
C ALA A 167 26.41 11.84 13.07
N SER A 168 27.67 11.46 12.91
CA SER A 168 28.81 12.33 13.21
C SER A 168 29.98 12.04 12.27
N ILE A 169 30.77 13.09 11.98
CA ILE A 169 31.97 12.98 11.16
C ILE A 169 33.13 12.59 12.08
N HIS A 170 33.84 11.53 11.72
CA HIS A 170 34.98 11.01 12.45
C HIS A 170 36.23 11.17 11.58
N PHE A 171 37.20 11.98 12.02
CA PHE A 171 38.50 12.18 11.36
C PHE A 171 39.59 11.42 12.11
N ILE A 172 40.22 10.44 11.46
CA ILE A 172 41.14 9.50 12.10
C ILE A 172 42.52 10.13 12.23
N ILE A 173 43.05 10.21 13.45
CA ILE A 173 44.39 10.70 13.76
C ILE A 173 45.39 9.55 13.80
N SER A 174 45.01 8.44 14.43
CA SER A 174 45.84 7.24 14.60
C SER A 174 44.97 6.00 14.74
N GLY A 175 45.52 4.84 14.39
CA GLY A 175 44.75 3.58 14.26
C GLY A 175 44.05 3.47 12.90
N ALA A 176 43.03 2.61 12.83
CA ALA A 176 42.23 2.43 11.61
C ALA A 176 40.82 1.90 11.95
N LEU A 177 39.82 2.36 11.19
CA LEU A 177 38.42 1.95 11.33
C LEU A 177 38.00 1.07 10.15
N HIS A 178 37.52 -0.13 10.44
CA HIS A 178 36.86 -0.98 9.46
C HIS A 178 35.42 -0.49 9.23
N VAL A 179 35.04 -0.31 7.97
CA VAL A 179 33.69 0.12 7.57
C VAL A 179 32.94 -1.09 7.01
N TYR A 180 31.97 -1.57 7.76
CA TYR A 180 31.12 -2.71 7.41
C TYR A 180 29.74 -2.23 6.94
N GLN A 181 29.12 -3.00 6.05
CA GLN A 181 27.71 -2.86 5.67
C GLN A 181 27.03 -4.24 5.76
N ARG A 182 25.86 -4.30 6.41
CA ARG A 182 25.00 -5.49 6.38
C ARG A 182 24.16 -5.44 5.10
N LEU A 183 24.30 -6.46 4.24
CA LEU A 183 23.56 -6.54 2.98
C LEU A 183 22.11 -6.93 3.21
N ILE A 184 21.19 -6.36 2.41
CA ILE A 184 19.76 -6.69 2.51
C ILE A 184 19.57 -8.19 2.25
N GLY A 185 18.95 -8.89 3.21
CA GLY A 185 18.64 -10.32 3.16
C GLY A 185 19.79 -11.28 3.50
N ARG A 186 20.87 -10.82 4.14
CA ARG A 186 21.92 -11.68 4.71
C ARG A 186 22.29 -11.22 6.12
N GLU A 187 22.57 -12.15 7.02
CA GLU A 187 23.08 -11.83 8.37
C GLU A 187 24.56 -11.42 8.38
N GLU A 188 25.30 -11.73 7.31
CA GLU A 188 26.74 -11.47 7.17
C GLU A 188 27.03 -9.97 6.91
N GLU A 189 27.90 -9.39 7.74
CA GLU A 189 28.49 -8.06 7.54
C GLU A 189 29.61 -8.13 6.50
N VAL A 190 29.53 -7.32 5.43
CA VAL A 190 30.59 -7.22 4.41
C VAL A 190 31.49 -6.02 4.73
N LEU A 191 32.81 -6.25 4.75
CA LEU A 191 33.80 -5.18 4.86
C LEU A 191 33.89 -4.43 3.51
N LEU A 192 33.51 -3.15 3.50
CA LEU A 192 33.58 -2.31 2.31
C LEU A 192 34.97 -1.72 2.09
N PHE A 193 35.53 -1.09 3.13
CA PHE A 193 36.86 -0.48 3.08
C PHE A 193 37.46 -0.28 4.48
N LEU A 194 38.77 -0.02 4.49
CA LEU A 194 39.56 0.35 5.66
C LEU A 194 39.83 1.85 5.66
N ALA A 195 39.37 2.56 6.69
CA ALA A 195 39.64 3.99 6.87
C ALA A 195 40.94 4.21 7.66
N HIS A 196 41.83 5.02 7.11
CA HIS A 196 43.22 5.23 7.59
C HIS A 196 43.41 6.60 8.27
N PRO A 197 44.55 6.85 8.95
CA PRO A 197 44.90 8.17 9.45
C PRO A 197 44.88 9.25 8.35
N GLY A 198 44.33 10.42 8.68
CA GLY A 198 44.08 11.51 7.72
C GLY A 198 42.77 11.37 6.93
N GLU A 199 42.01 10.30 7.13
CA GLU A 199 40.71 10.08 6.48
C GLU A 199 39.51 10.45 7.36
N MET A 200 38.39 10.76 6.72
CA MET A 200 37.09 10.97 7.37
C MET A 200 36.12 9.82 7.05
N VAL A 201 35.29 9.45 8.03
CA VAL A 201 34.12 8.58 7.86
C VAL A 201 32.86 9.21 8.49
N GLY A 202 31.67 8.80 8.04
CA GLY A 202 30.38 9.33 8.52
C GLY A 202 29.90 10.60 7.82
N GLN A 203 30.66 11.15 6.86
CA GLN A 203 30.32 12.38 6.14
C GLN A 203 28.94 12.32 5.48
N LEU A 204 28.63 11.20 4.80
CA LEU A 204 27.43 11.08 3.98
C LEU A 204 26.15 11.20 4.82
N ALA A 205 26.10 10.57 6.00
CA ALA A 205 24.96 10.65 6.92
C ALA A 205 24.78 12.06 7.51
N VAL A 206 25.88 12.77 7.78
CA VAL A 206 25.81 14.17 8.24
C VAL A 206 25.35 15.12 7.12
N LEU A 207 25.88 14.95 5.89
CA LEU A 207 25.52 15.76 4.72
C LEU A 207 24.05 15.57 4.29
N THR A 208 23.59 14.32 4.21
CA THR A 208 22.21 13.98 3.80
C THR A 208 21.20 14.16 4.94
N GLY A 209 21.67 14.12 6.17
CA GLY A 209 20.84 14.08 7.36
C GLY A 209 20.20 12.71 7.63
N GLU A 210 20.49 11.69 6.82
CA GLU A 210 20.01 10.31 7.00
C GLU A 210 20.70 9.59 8.18
N PRO A 211 20.12 8.50 8.72
CA PRO A 211 20.82 7.62 9.65
C PRO A 211 22.09 7.02 9.01
N LEU A 212 23.03 6.60 9.85
CA LEU A 212 24.31 6.05 9.42
C LEU A 212 24.10 4.77 8.60
N ILE A 213 24.61 4.70 7.37
CA ILE A 213 24.43 3.51 6.50
C ILE A 213 25.51 2.42 6.68
N PHE A 214 26.50 2.65 7.54
CA PHE A 214 27.63 1.75 7.77
C PHE A 214 27.93 1.57 9.26
N THR A 215 28.44 0.39 9.64
CA THR A 215 28.96 0.11 10.97
C THR A 215 30.47 0.36 11.01
N PHE A 216 30.94 1.11 12.01
CA PHE A 216 32.36 1.42 12.20
C PHE A 216 32.93 0.59 13.37
N ARG A 217 33.98 -0.19 13.12
CA ARG A 217 34.66 -1.01 14.14
C ARG A 217 36.17 -0.72 14.14
N ALA A 218 36.72 -0.38 15.30
CA ALA A 218 38.16 -0.24 15.50
C ALA A 218 38.79 -1.64 15.57
N MET A 219 39.79 -1.94 14.74
CA MET A 219 40.53 -3.22 14.80
C MET A 219 41.82 -3.12 15.63
N LYS A 220 42.30 -1.91 15.84
CA LYS A 220 43.41 -1.53 16.74
C LYS A 220 42.96 -0.31 17.52
N ASP A 221 43.69 0.02 18.58
CA ASP A 221 43.46 1.25 19.33
C ASP A 221 43.47 2.45 18.37
N CYS A 222 42.40 3.24 18.39
CA CYS A 222 42.11 4.25 17.39
C CYS A 222 41.78 5.58 18.08
N VAL A 223 42.40 6.65 17.58
CA VAL A 223 42.19 8.03 18.03
C VAL A 223 41.60 8.83 16.88
N PHE A 224 40.49 9.52 17.12
CA PHE A 224 39.82 10.33 16.11
C PHE A 224 39.19 11.60 16.71
N LEU A 225 39.00 12.60 15.85
CA LEU A 225 38.18 13.77 16.14
C LEU A 225 36.72 13.49 15.71
N ARG A 226 35.76 13.76 16.59
CA ARG A 226 34.31 13.65 16.32
C ARG A 226 33.68 15.04 16.21
N ILE A 227 32.95 15.26 15.13
CA ILE A 227 32.08 16.43 14.90
C ILE A 227 30.63 15.94 14.86
N SER A 228 29.77 16.46 15.72
CA SER A 228 28.33 16.12 15.70
C SER A 228 27.62 16.74 14.49
N LYS A 229 26.50 16.15 14.07
CA LYS A 229 25.63 16.71 13.03
C LYS A 229 25.22 18.15 13.34
N CYS A 230 24.87 18.45 14.60
CA CYS A 230 24.51 19.80 15.04
C CYS A 230 25.67 20.80 14.87
N HIS A 231 26.86 20.46 15.37
CA HIS A 231 28.05 21.33 15.23
C HIS A 231 28.47 21.51 13.77
N PHE A 232 28.36 20.47 12.95
CA PHE A 232 28.62 20.58 11.52
C PHE A 232 27.62 21.53 10.83
N TYR A 233 26.34 21.50 11.20
CA TYR A 233 25.34 22.41 10.67
C TYR A 233 25.54 23.86 11.11
N GLU A 234 26.10 24.12 12.30
CA GLU A 234 26.55 25.47 12.68
C GLU A 234 27.71 25.96 11.82
N ILE A 235 28.75 25.14 11.65
CA ILE A 235 29.91 25.46 10.79
C ILE A 235 29.44 25.74 9.36
N MET A 236 28.53 24.92 8.85
CA MET A 236 27.93 25.06 7.52
C MET A 236 27.10 26.34 7.35
N ARG A 237 26.36 26.78 8.37
CA ARG A 237 25.64 28.07 8.35
C ARG A 237 26.58 29.27 8.28
N LEU A 238 27.76 29.16 8.91
CA LEU A 238 28.78 30.22 8.92
C LEU A 238 29.67 30.20 7.66
N GLN A 239 30.00 29.01 7.14
CA GLN A 239 30.79 28.83 5.93
C GLN A 239 30.20 27.71 5.03
N PRO A 240 29.24 28.00 4.13
CA PRO A 240 28.57 26.99 3.31
C PRO A 240 29.48 26.19 2.36
N SER A 241 30.65 26.74 1.98
CA SER A 241 31.60 26.04 1.10
C SER A 241 32.19 24.76 1.70
N VAL A 242 32.11 24.59 3.02
CA VAL A 242 32.49 23.36 3.75
C VAL A 242 31.74 22.13 3.21
N VAL A 243 30.47 22.29 2.82
CA VAL A 243 29.64 21.21 2.25
C VAL A 243 30.29 20.62 1.00
N LEU A 244 30.80 21.48 0.10
CA LEU A 244 31.41 21.05 -1.16
C LEU A 244 32.71 20.27 -0.92
N SER A 245 33.55 20.73 0.02
CA SER A 245 34.78 20.01 0.40
C SER A 245 34.47 18.62 0.95
N VAL A 246 33.53 18.53 1.89
CA VAL A 246 33.15 17.27 2.54
C VAL A 246 32.47 16.33 1.53
N ALA A 247 31.56 16.83 0.71
CA ALA A 247 30.91 16.07 -0.36
C ALA A 247 31.94 15.55 -1.39
N HIS A 248 32.95 16.35 -1.75
CA HIS A 248 34.03 15.90 -2.63
C HIS A 248 34.80 14.71 -2.04
N THR A 249 35.05 14.67 -0.71
CA THR A 249 35.69 13.49 -0.08
C THR A 249 34.84 12.22 -0.19
N VAL A 250 33.51 12.35 -0.20
CA VAL A 250 32.58 11.22 -0.39
C VAL A 250 32.58 10.77 -1.86
N VAL A 251 32.38 11.70 -2.79
CA VAL A 251 32.34 11.42 -4.24
C VAL A 251 33.66 10.80 -4.72
N LYS A 252 34.81 11.20 -4.17
CA LYS A 252 36.11 10.60 -4.47
C LYS A 252 36.23 9.12 -4.05
N ARG A 253 35.50 8.70 -3.00
CA ARG A 253 35.41 7.27 -2.57
C ARG A 253 34.39 6.46 -3.36
N MET A 254 33.42 7.10 -4.02
CA MET A 254 32.43 6.41 -4.84
C MET A 254 33.07 5.77 -6.08
N SER A 255 32.61 4.56 -6.41
CA SER A 255 33.09 3.83 -7.59
C SER A 255 32.86 4.65 -8.87
N PRO A 256 33.70 4.48 -9.91
CA PRO A 256 33.49 5.15 -11.19
C PRO A 256 32.10 4.84 -11.80
N PHE A 257 31.57 3.66 -11.52
CA PHE A 257 30.23 3.25 -11.95
C PHE A 257 29.13 4.10 -11.30
N VAL A 258 29.11 4.24 -9.98
CA VAL A 258 28.08 5.03 -9.27
C VAL A 258 28.11 6.49 -9.76
N ARG A 259 29.30 7.07 -9.96
CA ARG A 259 29.44 8.43 -10.52
C ARG A 259 28.95 8.57 -11.96
N GLN A 260 29.13 7.55 -12.80
CA GLN A 260 28.60 7.54 -14.17
C GLN A 260 27.07 7.38 -14.21
N ILE A 261 26.50 6.62 -13.27
CA ILE A 261 25.05 6.45 -13.14
C ILE A 261 24.39 7.70 -12.57
N ASP A 262 24.95 8.32 -11.53
CA ASP A 262 24.46 9.58 -10.97
C ASP A 262 24.39 10.69 -12.04
N PHE A 263 25.43 10.82 -12.87
CA PHE A 263 25.44 11.76 -14.00
C PHE A 263 24.44 11.40 -15.12
N ALA A 264 24.00 10.14 -15.21
CA ALA A 264 23.05 9.67 -16.21
C ALA A 264 21.59 9.60 -15.71
N LEU A 265 21.36 9.82 -14.42
CA LEU A 265 20.03 9.84 -13.81
C LEU A 265 19.46 11.26 -13.81
N ASP A 266 18.30 11.42 -14.43
CA ASP A 266 17.55 12.67 -14.46
C ASP A 266 16.48 12.67 -13.35
N TRP A 267 16.40 13.75 -12.58
CA TRP A 267 15.52 13.83 -11.40
C TRP A 267 14.23 14.58 -11.75
N MET A 268 13.09 13.89 -11.61
CA MET A 268 11.79 14.40 -12.04
C MET A 268 10.81 14.49 -10.87
N ALA A 269 10.44 15.72 -10.49
CA ALA A 269 9.29 15.98 -9.63
C ALA A 269 7.99 16.00 -10.47
N LEU A 270 6.97 15.28 -10.02
CA LEU A 270 5.69 15.13 -10.71
C LEU A 270 4.53 15.43 -9.78
N GLU A 271 3.73 16.44 -10.14
CA GLU A 271 2.54 16.82 -9.37
C GLU A 271 1.41 15.78 -9.45
N ALA A 272 0.65 15.66 -8.36
CA ALA A 272 -0.57 14.86 -8.29
C ALA A 272 -1.49 15.08 -9.50
N GLY A 273 -1.91 13.99 -10.14
CA GLY A 273 -2.78 14.00 -11.32
C GLY A 273 -2.07 14.12 -12.68
N ARG A 274 -0.80 14.53 -12.74
CA ARG A 274 -0.04 14.58 -14.01
C ARG A 274 0.40 13.18 -14.47
N ALA A 275 0.56 13.00 -15.78
CA ALA A 275 1.05 11.75 -16.37
C ALA A 275 2.58 11.73 -16.45
N VAL A 276 3.20 10.58 -16.16
CA VAL A 276 4.62 10.29 -16.44
C VAL A 276 4.80 10.10 -17.96
N TYR A 277 3.94 9.25 -18.54
CA TYR A 277 3.81 8.96 -19.96
C TYR A 277 2.38 8.48 -20.26
N ARG A 278 1.99 8.50 -21.53
CA ARG A 278 0.71 8.02 -22.05
C ARG A 278 0.88 6.71 -22.81
N GLN A 279 -0.21 5.96 -22.91
CA GLN A 279 -0.30 4.76 -23.74
C GLN A 279 -0.03 5.12 -25.21
N GLY A 280 0.84 4.37 -25.86
CA GLY A 280 1.30 4.64 -27.23
C GLY A 280 2.53 5.55 -27.33
N ASP A 281 2.97 6.21 -26.25
CA ASP A 281 4.22 6.98 -26.26
C ASP A 281 5.43 6.07 -26.53
N LYS A 282 6.55 6.66 -26.98
CA LYS A 282 7.81 5.91 -27.14
C LYS A 282 8.38 5.52 -25.78
N SER A 283 9.12 4.41 -25.76
CA SER A 283 9.74 3.90 -24.53
C SER A 283 11.25 4.13 -24.51
N ASP A 284 11.64 5.37 -24.25
CA ASP A 284 13.02 5.90 -24.25
C ASP A 284 13.70 5.92 -22.87
N SER A 285 12.96 5.62 -21.80
CA SER A 285 13.46 5.61 -20.42
C SER A 285 12.75 4.63 -19.50
N THR A 286 13.44 4.24 -18.43
CA THR A 286 12.88 3.61 -17.24
C THR A 286 12.70 4.66 -16.14
N TYR A 287 11.71 4.50 -15.27
CA TYR A 287 11.52 5.37 -14.11
C TYR A 287 11.60 4.54 -12.82
N ILE A 288 12.28 5.07 -11.80
CA ILE A 288 12.32 4.54 -10.44
C ILE A 288 11.50 5.49 -9.57
N VAL A 289 10.53 4.99 -8.81
CA VAL A 289 9.78 5.80 -7.84
C VAL A 289 10.64 5.99 -6.59
N LEU A 290 11.07 7.22 -6.32
CA LEU A 290 11.83 7.57 -5.12
C LEU A 290 10.89 7.90 -3.95
N SER A 291 9.85 8.67 -4.26
CA SER A 291 8.79 9.07 -3.32
C SER A 291 7.46 9.25 -4.06
N GLY A 292 6.34 9.16 -3.35
CA GLY A 292 4.99 9.28 -3.93
C GLY A 292 4.38 7.95 -4.39
N ARG A 293 3.34 8.07 -5.24
CA ARG A 293 2.54 6.93 -5.71
C ARG A 293 2.00 7.21 -7.11
N LEU A 294 2.17 6.24 -8.00
CA LEU A 294 1.72 6.30 -9.39
C LEU A 294 0.68 5.21 -9.67
N ARG A 295 -0.19 5.45 -10.66
CA ARG A 295 -1.28 4.56 -11.07
C ARG A 295 -1.24 4.32 -12.58
N SER A 296 -1.27 3.03 -12.96
CA SER A 296 -1.23 2.53 -14.33
C SER A 296 -2.63 2.27 -14.84
N VAL A 297 -3.01 2.89 -15.96
CA VAL A 297 -4.35 2.78 -16.56
C VAL A 297 -4.23 2.47 -18.04
N ILE A 298 -4.97 1.47 -18.51
CA ILE A 298 -5.15 1.17 -19.94
C ILE A 298 -6.46 1.80 -20.43
N SER A 299 -6.43 2.43 -21.59
CA SER A 299 -7.63 2.86 -22.30
C SER A 299 -8.01 1.77 -23.30
N LYS A 300 -9.24 1.26 -23.20
CA LYS A 300 -9.84 0.39 -24.23
C LYS A 300 -10.49 1.24 -25.33
N ASP A 301 -10.74 0.63 -26.48
CA ASP A 301 -11.31 1.30 -27.66
C ASP A 301 -12.71 1.90 -27.41
N GLU A 302 -13.45 1.38 -26.42
CA GLU A 302 -14.73 1.93 -25.94
C GLU A 302 -14.58 3.23 -25.11
N GLY A 303 -13.37 3.78 -24.98
CA GLY A 303 -13.07 4.94 -24.13
C GLY A 303 -13.07 4.64 -22.62
N LYS A 304 -13.47 3.42 -22.22
CA LYS A 304 -13.41 2.94 -20.84
C LYS A 304 -11.96 2.76 -20.40
N LYS A 305 -11.62 3.38 -19.27
CA LYS A 305 -10.31 3.32 -18.62
C LYS A 305 -10.32 2.25 -17.54
N GLU A 306 -9.38 1.31 -17.59
CA GLU A 306 -9.24 0.25 -16.60
C GLU A 306 -7.91 0.37 -15.85
N LEU A 307 -7.99 0.16 -14.53
CA LEU A 307 -6.84 0.15 -13.63
C LEU A 307 -6.04 -1.15 -13.83
N VAL A 308 -4.79 -1.03 -14.25
CA VAL A 308 -3.88 -2.17 -14.46
C VAL A 308 -3.06 -2.46 -13.20
N GLY A 309 -2.69 -1.42 -12.46
CA GLY A 309 -1.92 -1.55 -11.23
C GLY A 309 -1.50 -0.19 -10.65
N GLU A 310 -0.85 -0.23 -9.50
CA GLU A 310 -0.28 0.93 -8.83
C GLU A 310 1.18 0.66 -8.47
N TYR A 311 1.97 1.73 -8.37
CA TYR A 311 3.39 1.69 -8.10
C TYR A 311 3.71 2.63 -6.92
N GLY A 312 4.44 2.13 -5.93
CA GLY A 312 4.93 2.89 -4.79
C GLY A 312 6.45 3.08 -4.85
N ARG A 313 7.03 3.63 -3.77
CA ARG A 313 8.48 3.78 -3.62
C ARG A 313 9.24 2.47 -3.89
N GLY A 314 10.34 2.57 -4.63
CA GLY A 314 11.19 1.44 -5.03
C GLY A 314 10.66 0.65 -6.24
N ASP A 315 9.48 0.96 -6.77
CA ASP A 315 8.99 0.35 -8.00
C ASP A 315 9.70 0.91 -9.24
N LEU A 316 9.93 -0.02 -10.17
CA LEU A 316 10.49 0.23 -11.49
C LEU A 316 9.37 0.23 -12.52
N ILE A 317 9.31 1.29 -13.34
CA ILE A 317 8.20 1.55 -14.26
C ILE A 317 8.74 1.68 -15.68
N GLY A 318 8.09 1.00 -16.62
CA GLY A 318 8.40 1.10 -18.04
C GLY A 318 9.64 0.31 -18.48
N VAL A 319 10.17 -0.58 -17.62
CA VAL A 319 11.37 -1.38 -17.92
C VAL A 319 11.12 -2.37 -19.06
N VAL A 320 9.95 -3.00 -19.08
CA VAL A 320 9.61 -4.03 -20.07
C VAL A 320 9.57 -3.41 -21.46
N GLU A 321 8.88 -2.29 -21.60
CA GLU A 321 8.78 -1.54 -22.85
C GLU A 321 10.13 -0.96 -23.29
N ALA A 322 10.97 -0.50 -22.35
CA ALA A 322 12.30 0.02 -22.66
C ALA A 322 13.30 -1.07 -23.08
N LEU A 323 13.22 -2.27 -22.50
CA LEU A 323 14.07 -3.41 -22.87
C LEU A 323 13.62 -4.10 -24.17
N THR A 324 12.34 -3.98 -24.54
CA THR A 324 11.75 -4.59 -25.76
C THR A 324 11.58 -3.59 -26.91
N HIS A 325 11.89 -2.31 -26.69
CA HIS A 325 11.62 -1.18 -27.58
C HIS A 325 10.16 -1.09 -28.09
N GLN A 326 9.21 -1.54 -27.27
CA GLN A 326 7.78 -1.45 -27.56
C GLN A 326 7.21 -0.07 -27.13
N PRO A 327 6.13 0.43 -27.76
CA PRO A 327 5.43 1.62 -27.26
C PRO A 327 4.82 1.33 -25.89
N ARG A 328 4.60 2.38 -25.09
CA ARG A 328 4.03 2.26 -23.73
C ARG A 328 2.66 1.56 -23.77
N ALA A 329 2.53 0.45 -23.06
CA ALA A 329 1.29 -0.35 -23.04
C ALA A 329 0.16 0.33 -22.24
N THR A 330 0.51 1.20 -21.29
CA THR A 330 -0.45 1.90 -20.42
C THR A 330 -0.12 3.39 -20.28
N THR A 331 -1.04 4.15 -19.69
CA THR A 331 -0.82 5.52 -19.22
C THR A 331 -0.53 5.48 -17.72
N VAL A 332 0.64 5.97 -17.30
CA VAL A 332 0.99 6.07 -15.87
C VAL A 332 0.90 7.51 -15.39
N HIS A 333 0.24 7.74 -14.26
CA HIS A 333 0.03 9.07 -13.70
C HIS A 333 0.20 9.11 -12.17
N ALA A 334 0.55 10.27 -11.65
CA ALA A 334 0.67 10.52 -10.21
C ALA A 334 -0.71 10.50 -9.53
N VAL A 335 -0.80 9.76 -8.42
CA VAL A 335 -1.94 9.81 -7.48
C VAL A 335 -1.75 10.98 -6.51
N ARG A 336 -0.53 11.09 -5.97
CA ARG A 336 -0.03 12.17 -5.11
C ARG A 336 1.26 12.75 -5.68
N ASP A 337 1.71 13.89 -5.15
CA ASP A 337 3.02 14.46 -5.52
C ASP A 337 4.12 13.40 -5.36
N SER A 338 4.93 13.21 -6.42
CA SER A 338 5.84 12.07 -6.56
C SER A 338 7.20 12.52 -7.10
N GLU A 339 8.27 11.88 -6.63
CA GLU A 339 9.65 12.11 -7.08
C GLU A 339 10.17 10.84 -7.76
N LEU A 340 10.68 10.99 -8.98
CA LEU A 340 11.11 9.89 -9.83
C LEU A 340 12.56 10.10 -10.30
N ALA A 341 13.36 9.04 -10.31
CA ALA A 341 14.61 9.02 -11.07
C ALA A 341 14.33 8.42 -12.46
N LYS A 342 14.58 9.20 -13.51
CA LYS A 342 14.50 8.78 -14.91
C LYS A 342 15.86 8.26 -15.36
N LEU A 343 15.91 6.99 -15.75
CA LEU A 343 17.08 6.34 -16.34
C LEU A 343 16.89 6.25 -17.87
N PRO A 344 17.68 6.97 -18.69
CA PRO A 344 17.61 6.87 -20.15
C PRO A 344 17.99 5.48 -20.65
N GLU A 345 17.36 5.04 -21.76
CA GLU A 345 17.63 3.73 -22.38
C GLU A 345 19.12 3.54 -22.74
N GLY A 346 19.82 4.60 -23.16
CA GLY A 346 21.26 4.56 -23.44
C GLY A 346 22.13 4.24 -22.22
N ALA A 347 21.73 4.72 -21.03
CA ALA A 347 22.39 4.38 -19.77
C ALA A 347 22.12 2.91 -19.41
N LEU A 348 20.86 2.46 -19.52
CA LEU A 348 20.47 1.07 -19.30
C LEU A 348 21.20 0.09 -20.24
N ASN A 349 21.36 0.45 -21.52
CA ASN A 349 22.14 -0.32 -22.49
C ASN A 349 23.65 -0.33 -22.18
N THR A 350 24.18 0.74 -21.58
CA THR A 350 25.57 0.77 -21.12
C THR A 350 25.79 -0.15 -19.93
N ILE A 351 24.85 -0.17 -18.97
CA ILE A 351 24.81 -1.15 -17.87
C ILE A 351 24.72 -2.57 -18.44
N LYS A 352 23.80 -2.81 -19.40
CA LYS A 352 23.62 -4.11 -20.08
C LYS A 352 24.91 -4.64 -20.71
N ARG A 353 25.68 -3.79 -21.37
CA ARG A 353 26.96 -4.15 -22.02
C ARG A 353 28.08 -4.41 -21.00
N ARG A 354 28.16 -3.60 -19.94
CA ARG A 354 29.27 -3.66 -18.97
C ARG A 354 29.05 -4.63 -17.82
N TYR A 355 27.79 -4.86 -17.44
CA TYR A 355 27.35 -5.75 -16.37
C TYR A 355 26.10 -6.55 -16.79
N PRO A 356 26.19 -7.51 -17.74
CA PRO A 356 25.04 -8.27 -18.23
C PRO A 356 24.22 -8.95 -17.12
N GLN A 357 24.90 -9.37 -16.05
CA GLN A 357 24.30 -10.03 -14.87
C GLN A 357 23.21 -9.18 -14.19
N VAL A 358 23.38 -7.85 -14.18
CA VAL A 358 22.41 -6.90 -13.60
C VAL A 358 21.09 -6.94 -14.36
N VAL A 359 21.14 -7.00 -15.69
CA VAL A 359 19.94 -7.04 -16.54
C VAL A 359 19.23 -8.38 -16.43
N THR A 360 19.98 -9.48 -16.37
CA THR A 360 19.40 -10.81 -16.08
C THR A 360 18.68 -10.82 -14.73
N ARG A 361 19.23 -10.17 -13.70
CA ARG A 361 18.57 -10.07 -12.38
C ARG A 361 17.35 -9.16 -12.40
N LEU A 362 17.39 -8.03 -13.10
CA LEU A 362 16.22 -7.16 -13.34
C LEU A 362 15.09 -7.95 -14.02
N ILE A 363 15.39 -8.74 -15.04
CA ILE A 363 14.44 -9.63 -15.72
C ILE A 363 13.87 -10.68 -14.74
N HIS A 364 14.70 -11.27 -13.87
CA HIS A 364 14.19 -12.20 -12.85
C HIS A 364 13.30 -11.52 -11.79
N LEU A 365 13.62 -10.30 -11.34
CA LEU A 365 12.80 -9.54 -10.38
C LEU A 365 11.47 -9.09 -11.00
N LEU A 366 11.49 -8.61 -12.25
CA LEU A 366 10.29 -8.32 -13.03
C LEU A 366 9.47 -9.58 -13.27
N GLY A 367 10.13 -10.69 -13.63
CA GLY A 367 9.50 -12.00 -13.75
C GLY A 367 8.83 -12.43 -12.45
N GLN A 368 9.47 -12.25 -11.29
CA GLN A 368 8.88 -12.55 -9.99
C GLN A 368 7.72 -11.61 -9.61
N LYS A 369 7.76 -10.31 -9.94
CA LYS A 369 6.61 -9.40 -9.73
C LYS A 369 5.44 -9.70 -10.68
N ILE A 370 5.72 -9.97 -11.95
CA ILE A 370 4.71 -10.34 -12.97
C ILE A 370 4.09 -11.69 -12.64
N LEU A 371 4.89 -12.74 -12.38
CA LEU A 371 4.38 -14.03 -11.92
C LEU A 371 3.79 -13.98 -10.51
N GLY A 372 4.21 -13.05 -9.65
CA GLY A 372 3.62 -12.83 -8.32
C GLY A 372 2.18 -12.34 -8.44
N ASN A 373 1.94 -11.30 -9.23
CA ASN A 373 0.60 -10.80 -9.54
C ASN A 373 -0.25 -11.82 -10.32
N LEU A 374 0.36 -12.75 -11.03
CA LEU A 374 -0.33 -13.86 -11.71
C LEU A 374 -0.52 -15.12 -10.84
N ARG A 375 0.24 -15.29 -9.74
CA ARG A 375 0.19 -16.48 -8.87
C ARG A 375 -1.04 -16.58 -7.98
N GLY A 376 -1.86 -15.52 -7.92
CA GLY A 376 -3.26 -15.61 -7.49
C GLY A 376 -4.16 -16.40 -8.45
N LYS A 377 -3.61 -16.93 -9.57
CA LYS A 377 -4.28 -17.83 -10.51
C LYS A 377 -3.43 -19.09 -10.71
N GLY A 378 -4.12 -20.23 -10.84
CA GLY A 378 -3.52 -21.56 -10.85
C GLY A 378 -2.57 -21.86 -12.03
N PRO A 379 -1.93 -23.04 -12.03
CA PRO A 379 -0.81 -23.35 -12.93
C PRO A 379 -1.24 -23.38 -14.41
N LEU A 380 -0.49 -22.67 -15.25
CA LEU A 380 -0.65 -22.68 -16.70
C LEU A 380 0.38 -23.58 -17.35
N VAL A 381 -0.10 -24.50 -18.19
CA VAL A 381 0.68 -25.19 -19.23
C VAL A 381 0.35 -24.51 -20.56
N GLY A 382 1.35 -23.93 -21.23
CA GLY A 382 1.19 -23.34 -22.57
C GLY A 382 2.00 -22.05 -22.78
N PRO A 383 2.55 -21.81 -23.99
CA PRO A 383 3.50 -20.73 -24.23
C PRO A 383 2.84 -19.34 -24.29
N VAL A 384 3.62 -18.34 -23.87
CA VAL A 384 3.23 -16.93 -23.76
C VAL A 384 3.19 -16.28 -25.15
N LEU A 385 1.99 -15.93 -25.64
CA LEU A 385 1.67 -14.74 -26.46
C LEU A 385 0.22 -14.84 -26.98
N ASN A 386 -0.75 -14.33 -26.23
CA ASN A 386 -2.03 -13.89 -26.78
C ASN A 386 -2.74 -12.97 -25.78
N ILE A 387 -2.78 -11.66 -26.09
CA ILE A 387 -3.53 -10.66 -25.34
C ILE A 387 -4.83 -10.39 -26.10
N ALA A 388 -5.95 -10.45 -25.36
CA ALA A 388 -7.34 -10.18 -25.77
C ALA A 388 -8.03 -11.20 -26.71
N SER A 389 -8.90 -12.04 -26.13
CA SER A 389 -10.29 -12.21 -26.60
C SER A 389 -11.10 -13.20 -25.75
N SER A 390 -11.84 -12.71 -24.74
CA SER A 390 -13.10 -13.34 -24.27
C SER A 390 -13.79 -12.46 -23.23
N SER A 391 -15.04 -12.07 -23.49
CA SER A 391 -15.89 -11.35 -22.54
C SER A 391 -16.22 -12.20 -21.32
N GLY A 392 -16.36 -11.57 -20.15
CA GLY A 392 -16.89 -12.20 -18.94
C GLY A 392 -15.87 -12.60 -17.88
N ASN A 393 -15.31 -11.60 -17.19
CA ASN A 393 -15.13 -11.55 -15.72
C ASN A 393 -14.32 -10.30 -15.36
N LEU A 394 -14.95 -9.37 -14.64
CA LEU A 394 -14.22 -8.41 -13.81
C LEU A 394 -13.66 -9.16 -12.57
N ASP A 395 -13.12 -8.41 -11.61
CA ASP A 395 -12.92 -8.86 -10.22
C ASP A 395 -11.66 -9.70 -9.94
N ALA A 396 -10.50 -9.19 -10.36
CA ALA A 396 -9.21 -9.50 -9.74
C ALA A 396 -8.23 -8.31 -9.86
N VAL A 397 -8.68 -7.10 -9.48
CA VAL A 397 -7.79 -5.96 -9.25
C VAL A 397 -7.33 -6.04 -7.79
N ALA A 398 -6.03 -5.88 -7.54
CA ALA A 398 -5.47 -5.92 -6.18
C ALA A 398 -6.19 -4.92 -5.25
N ASN A 399 -6.39 -5.30 -3.99
CA ASN A 399 -7.11 -4.51 -2.99
C ASN A 399 -6.58 -3.07 -2.95
N PRO A 400 -7.34 -2.04 -3.38
CA PRO A 400 -6.82 -0.68 -3.47
C PRO A 400 -6.42 -0.09 -2.11
N ALA A 401 -6.87 -0.70 -1.01
CA ALA A 401 -6.54 -0.28 0.35
C ALA A 401 -5.24 -0.90 0.93
N SER A 402 -4.73 -2.03 0.41
CA SER A 402 -3.57 -2.73 1.01
C SER A 402 -2.32 -1.84 1.09
N ASN A 403 -2.09 -1.10 0.00
CA ASN A 403 -0.93 -0.24 -0.19
C ASN A 403 -1.09 1.18 0.35
N LEU A 404 -2.15 1.53 1.09
CA LEU A 404 -2.29 2.90 1.64
C LEU A 404 -1.15 3.23 2.62
N SER A 405 -0.62 4.45 2.49
CA SER A 405 0.47 5.01 3.29
C SER A 405 0.07 6.35 3.93
N THR A 406 -0.66 7.19 3.21
CA THR A 406 -1.10 8.52 3.66
C THR A 406 -2.62 8.67 3.57
N VAL A 407 -3.23 9.19 4.64
CA VAL A 407 -4.68 9.40 4.72
C VAL A 407 -4.97 10.81 5.21
N ALA A 408 -5.65 11.64 4.40
CA ALA A 408 -6.12 12.94 4.84
C ALA A 408 -7.51 12.86 5.47
N ILE A 409 -7.76 13.70 6.48
CA ILE A 409 -9.03 13.81 7.21
C ILE A 409 -9.57 15.22 7.01
N LEU A 410 -10.69 15.34 6.29
CA LEU A 410 -11.31 16.58 5.84
C LEU A 410 -12.74 16.70 6.38
N PRO A 411 -13.19 17.87 6.88
CA PRO A 411 -14.55 18.04 7.41
C PRO A 411 -15.57 18.28 6.29
N ALA A 412 -16.73 17.62 6.38
CA ALA A 412 -17.90 18.00 5.58
C ALA A 412 -18.60 19.27 6.10
N SER A 413 -18.60 19.47 7.43
CA SER A 413 -19.17 20.64 8.11
C SER A 413 -18.25 21.14 9.25
N GLU A 414 -18.37 22.41 9.63
CA GLU A 414 -17.58 23.02 10.71
C GLU A 414 -17.83 22.37 12.09
N ASP A 415 -18.98 21.71 12.27
CA ASP A 415 -19.33 20.96 13.48
C ASP A 415 -18.60 19.60 13.60
N ALA A 416 -17.93 19.12 12.55
CA ALA A 416 -17.31 17.81 12.52
C ALA A 416 -16.11 17.73 13.50
N PRO A 417 -16.08 16.80 14.47
CA PRO A 417 -15.07 16.75 15.54
C PRO A 417 -13.73 16.13 15.07
N LEU A 418 -13.06 16.77 14.10
CA LEU A 418 -11.86 16.26 13.42
C LEU A 418 -10.75 15.78 14.37
N THR A 419 -10.35 16.59 15.35
CA THR A 419 -9.23 16.24 16.24
C THR A 419 -9.58 15.03 17.11
N ALA A 420 -10.83 14.93 17.58
CA ALA A 420 -11.26 13.77 18.36
C ALA A 420 -11.35 12.51 17.49
N PHE A 421 -11.85 12.65 16.26
CA PHE A 421 -11.87 11.58 15.25
C PHE A 421 -10.47 11.09 14.88
N GLY A 422 -9.53 12.01 14.62
CA GLY A 422 -8.14 11.68 14.31
C GLY A 422 -7.45 10.92 15.43
N LEU A 423 -7.71 11.28 16.70
CA LEU A 423 -7.14 10.59 17.87
C LEU A 423 -7.77 9.21 18.11
N GLU A 424 -9.08 9.02 17.91
CA GLU A 424 -9.72 7.69 17.95
C GLU A 424 -9.22 6.78 16.81
N LEU A 425 -9.10 7.31 15.59
CA LEU A 425 -8.59 6.57 14.44
C LEU A 425 -7.12 6.20 14.62
N MET A 426 -6.30 7.15 15.10
CA MET A 426 -4.90 6.89 15.46
C MET A 426 -4.81 5.79 16.52
N HIS A 427 -5.69 5.79 17.54
CA HIS A 427 -5.71 4.75 18.57
C HIS A 427 -6.03 3.36 18.00
N ALA A 428 -7.02 3.27 17.11
CA ALA A 428 -7.40 2.01 16.46
C ALA A 428 -6.29 1.48 15.53
N LEU A 429 -5.64 2.38 14.77
CA LEU A 429 -4.54 2.04 13.87
C LEU A 429 -3.28 1.58 14.62
N HIS A 430 -3.00 2.10 15.82
CA HIS A 430 -1.86 1.69 16.65
C HIS A 430 -1.86 0.20 17.04
N ALA A 431 -3.02 -0.47 17.03
CA ALA A 431 -3.08 -1.93 17.24
C ALA A 431 -2.68 -2.75 15.99
N ILE A 432 -2.60 -2.13 14.81
CA ILE A 432 -2.16 -2.74 13.56
C ILE A 432 -0.70 -2.36 13.27
N GLY A 433 -0.33 -1.09 13.46
CA GLY A 433 1.04 -0.61 13.26
C GLY A 433 1.27 0.84 13.71
N PRO A 434 2.53 1.29 13.77
CA PRO A 434 2.87 2.65 14.20
C PRO A 434 2.21 3.68 13.29
N THR A 435 1.57 4.68 13.89
CA THR A 435 0.72 5.64 13.18
C THR A 435 0.97 7.05 13.70
N LEU A 436 1.13 8.02 12.80
CA LEU A 436 1.36 9.43 13.18
C LEU A 436 0.18 10.30 12.75
N LEU A 437 -0.30 11.16 13.65
CA LEU A 437 -1.26 12.22 13.33
C LEU A 437 -0.55 13.57 13.22
N LEU A 438 -0.67 14.21 12.06
CA LEU A 438 -0.07 15.50 11.76
C LEU A 438 -1.13 16.58 11.58
N THR A 439 -0.93 17.70 12.27
CA THR A 439 -1.72 18.93 12.15
C THR A 439 -0.82 20.10 11.72
N SER A 440 -1.41 21.19 11.23
CA SER A 440 -0.69 22.41 10.88
C SER A 440 0.17 22.96 12.04
N ASP A 441 -0.29 22.82 13.28
CA ASP A 441 0.46 23.22 14.48
C ASP A 441 1.68 22.32 14.73
N THR A 442 1.53 20.99 14.62
CA THR A 442 2.65 20.05 14.78
C THR A 442 3.75 20.29 13.74
N ILE A 443 3.39 20.69 12.52
CA ILE A 443 4.37 21.08 11.49
C ILE A 443 5.12 22.36 11.88
N LYS A 444 4.42 23.39 12.38
CA LYS A 444 5.04 24.64 12.85
C LYS A 444 5.95 24.42 14.05
N GLU A 445 5.55 23.55 14.99
CA GLU A 445 6.35 23.14 16.16
C GLU A 445 7.64 22.41 15.75
N LYS A 446 7.60 21.55 14.73
CA LYS A 446 8.76 20.72 14.33
C LYS A 446 9.67 21.34 13.28
N LEU A 447 9.14 22.12 12.33
CA LEU A 447 9.91 22.66 11.21
C LEU A 447 10.06 24.20 11.25
N GLY A 448 9.28 24.89 12.09
CA GLY A 448 9.25 26.34 12.25
C GLY A 448 8.06 26.99 11.54
N GLY A 449 7.72 28.23 11.92
CA GLY A 449 6.54 28.94 11.40
C GLY A 449 6.49 29.13 9.88
N ALA A 450 7.66 29.27 9.24
CA ALA A 450 7.81 29.44 7.78
C ALA A 450 7.81 28.12 6.99
N ALA A 451 7.65 26.95 7.65
CA ALA A 451 7.77 25.64 7.00
C ALA A 451 6.66 25.32 5.97
N LEU A 452 5.59 26.12 5.94
CA LEU A 452 4.47 26.01 5.00
C LEU A 452 4.60 27.00 3.82
N ASP A 453 5.65 27.83 3.79
CA ASP A 453 5.96 28.71 2.66
C ASP A 453 6.61 27.93 1.52
N SER A 454 6.34 28.32 0.27
CA SER A 454 6.87 27.64 -0.93
C SER A 454 8.40 27.52 -0.97
N ILE A 455 9.11 28.46 -0.34
CA ILE A 455 10.58 28.47 -0.22
C ILE A 455 11.10 27.24 0.57
N HIS A 456 10.28 26.69 1.48
CA HIS A 456 10.65 25.56 2.34
C HIS A 456 10.02 24.23 1.90
N GLU A 457 9.37 24.18 0.73
CA GLU A 457 8.61 23.01 0.28
C GLU A 457 9.45 21.73 0.17
N TYR A 458 10.72 21.82 -0.24
CA TYR A 458 11.63 20.67 -0.28
C TYR A 458 11.88 20.08 1.12
N ARG A 459 12.14 20.94 2.13
CA ARG A 459 12.38 20.51 3.52
C ARG A 459 11.14 19.84 4.12
N LEU A 460 9.95 20.39 3.84
CA LEU A 460 8.68 19.78 4.25
C LEU A 460 8.47 18.43 3.54
N SER A 461 8.68 18.36 2.22
CA SER A 461 8.49 17.14 1.43
C SER A 461 9.41 16.00 1.87
N SER A 462 10.70 16.29 2.08
CA SER A 462 11.68 15.33 2.57
C SER A 462 11.35 14.83 3.99
N TRP A 463 10.97 15.73 4.90
CA TRP A 463 10.57 15.34 6.25
C TRP A 463 9.27 14.51 6.28
N LEU A 464 8.28 14.85 5.44
CA LEU A 464 7.06 14.06 5.29
C LEU A 464 7.37 12.65 4.75
N GLY A 465 8.26 12.53 3.76
CA GLY A 465 8.73 11.23 3.26
C GLY A 465 9.36 10.37 4.37
N GLN A 466 10.19 10.96 5.23
CA GLN A 466 10.74 10.26 6.40
C GLN A 466 9.64 9.79 7.37
N GLN A 467 8.58 10.57 7.58
CA GLN A 467 7.46 10.13 8.42
C GLN A 467 6.64 8.99 7.76
N GLU A 468 6.51 8.99 6.43
CA GLU A 468 5.87 7.90 5.67
C GLU A 468 6.67 6.58 5.73
N ASP A 469 8.01 6.64 5.86
CA ASP A 469 8.85 5.45 6.04
C ASP A 469 8.80 4.87 7.46
N LEU A 470 8.67 5.75 8.46
CA LEU A 470 8.67 5.42 9.89
C LEU A 470 7.31 4.95 10.43
N HIS A 471 6.23 5.06 9.66
CA HIS A 471 4.88 4.74 10.11
C HIS A 471 4.13 3.87 9.08
N ARG A 472 3.26 2.97 9.54
CA ARG A 472 2.41 2.14 8.67
C ARG A 472 1.38 2.99 7.92
N ILE A 473 0.85 4.01 8.60
CA ILE A 473 -0.04 5.04 8.06
C ILE A 473 0.32 6.40 8.70
N VAL A 474 0.34 7.45 7.88
CA VAL A 474 0.39 8.85 8.33
C VAL A 474 -0.98 9.49 8.09
N LEU A 475 -1.57 10.04 9.16
CA LEU A 475 -2.85 10.77 9.14
C LEU A 475 -2.60 12.28 9.02
N TYR A 476 -3.11 12.90 7.97
CA TYR A 476 -3.06 14.35 7.77
C TYR A 476 -4.40 14.99 8.14
N GLN A 477 -4.47 15.70 9.27
CA GLN A 477 -5.65 16.47 9.62
C GLN A 477 -5.63 17.82 8.90
N THR A 478 -6.67 18.15 8.12
CA THR A 478 -6.79 19.46 7.46
C THR A 478 -7.20 20.56 8.45
N ASP A 479 -6.92 21.81 8.09
CA ASP A 479 -7.55 22.95 8.74
C ASP A 479 -9.01 23.11 8.24
N GLY A 480 -9.82 23.93 8.92
CA GLY A 480 -11.22 24.19 8.52
C GLY A 480 -11.38 25.03 7.24
N GLY A 481 -10.28 25.59 6.72
CA GLY A 481 -10.23 26.36 5.48
C GLY A 481 -9.10 25.89 4.56
N MET A 482 -9.08 26.41 3.33
CA MET A 482 -8.08 26.04 2.32
C MET A 482 -6.76 26.76 2.56
N THR A 483 -6.05 26.34 3.60
CA THR A 483 -4.68 26.77 3.92
C THR A 483 -3.66 26.04 3.03
N PRO A 484 -2.39 26.52 2.96
CA PRO A 484 -1.31 25.77 2.31
C PRO A 484 -1.16 24.34 2.88
N TRP A 485 -1.40 24.16 4.18
CA TRP A 485 -1.42 22.85 4.82
C TRP A 485 -2.57 21.99 4.29
N THR A 486 -3.83 22.47 4.31
CA THR A 486 -4.98 21.75 3.75
C THR A 486 -4.76 21.35 2.28
N GLN A 487 -4.19 22.25 1.46
CA GLN A 487 -3.83 21.94 0.08
C GLN A 487 -2.77 20.83 -0.01
N ARG A 488 -1.75 20.86 0.85
CA ARG A 488 -0.71 19.81 0.91
C ARG A 488 -1.28 18.47 1.36
N CYS A 489 -2.13 18.44 2.39
CA CYS A 489 -2.83 17.22 2.83
C CYS A 489 -3.59 16.55 1.67
N VAL A 490 -4.33 17.35 0.90
CA VAL A 490 -5.10 16.88 -0.26
C VAL A 490 -4.20 16.37 -1.40
N ARG A 491 -3.05 17.01 -1.65
CA ARG A 491 -2.08 16.58 -2.69
C ARG A 491 -1.24 15.36 -2.28
N GLN A 492 -0.97 15.17 -0.99
CA GLN A 492 -0.08 14.12 -0.45
C GLN A 492 -0.83 12.83 -0.07
N ALA A 493 -2.15 12.85 0.03
CA ALA A 493 -2.94 11.70 0.48
C ALA A 493 -3.19 10.63 -0.59
N ASP A 494 -3.02 9.36 -0.24
CA ASP A 494 -3.52 8.22 -1.04
C ASP A 494 -5.05 8.09 -0.92
N CYS A 495 -5.60 8.38 0.27
CA CYS A 495 -7.02 8.37 0.59
C CYS A 495 -7.46 9.62 1.37
N ILE A 496 -8.61 10.19 1.03
CA ILE A 496 -9.22 11.34 1.71
C ILE A 496 -10.52 10.86 2.39
N LEU A 497 -10.55 10.96 3.71
CA LEU A 497 -11.74 10.74 4.54
C LEU A 497 -12.51 12.04 4.72
N ILE A 498 -13.77 12.04 4.31
CA ILE A 498 -14.67 13.18 4.43
C ILE A 498 -15.57 12.91 5.63
N VAL A 499 -15.34 13.61 6.74
CA VAL A 499 -15.99 13.36 8.02
C VAL A 499 -17.22 14.27 8.16
N GLY A 500 -18.40 13.66 8.14
CA GLY A 500 -19.70 14.33 8.36
C GLY A 500 -20.45 13.77 9.55
N LEU A 501 -21.47 14.51 10.01
CA LEU A 501 -22.37 14.08 11.08
C LEU A 501 -23.64 13.49 10.46
N GLY A 502 -23.88 12.19 10.64
CA GLY A 502 -25.00 11.47 10.00
C GLY A 502 -26.40 11.91 10.48
N GLU A 503 -26.46 12.62 11.61
CA GLU A 503 -27.69 13.22 12.14
C GLU A 503 -28.00 14.60 11.53
N GLN A 504 -27.03 15.26 10.89
CA GLN A 504 -27.21 16.57 10.22
C GLN A 504 -27.81 16.42 8.82
N GLU A 505 -28.27 17.53 8.26
CA GLU A 505 -28.74 17.56 6.87
C GLU A 505 -27.57 17.40 5.88
N PRO A 506 -27.76 16.63 4.78
CA PRO A 506 -26.75 16.47 3.75
C PRO A 506 -26.48 17.82 3.08
N THR A 507 -25.29 18.36 3.36
CA THR A 507 -24.79 19.63 2.81
C THR A 507 -23.37 19.41 2.31
N VAL A 508 -22.93 20.17 1.30
CA VAL A 508 -21.57 20.07 0.74
C VAL A 508 -20.74 21.26 1.23
N GLY A 509 -19.70 20.98 2.01
CA GLY A 509 -18.81 21.97 2.60
C GLY A 509 -18.03 22.79 1.57
N ASN A 510 -17.48 23.92 2.02
CA ASN A 510 -16.67 24.79 1.14
C ASN A 510 -15.41 24.05 0.65
N LEU A 511 -14.75 23.29 1.53
CA LEU A 511 -13.57 22.47 1.19
C LEU A 511 -13.90 21.37 0.18
N GLU A 512 -15.06 20.73 0.30
CA GLU A 512 -15.48 19.67 -0.62
C GLU A 512 -15.70 20.20 -2.05
N ARG A 513 -16.33 21.36 -2.18
CA ARG A 513 -16.48 22.06 -3.48
C ARG A 513 -15.13 22.46 -4.09
N MET A 514 -14.09 22.72 -3.28
CA MET A 514 -12.75 22.96 -3.78
C MET A 514 -12.03 21.65 -4.18
N LEU A 515 -12.23 20.58 -3.41
CA LEU A 515 -11.70 19.25 -3.71
C LEU A 515 -12.25 18.69 -5.04
N GLU A 516 -13.54 18.88 -5.31
CA GLU A 516 -14.20 18.47 -6.56
C GLU A 516 -13.58 19.14 -7.80
N ASN A 517 -13.19 20.41 -7.67
CA ASN A 517 -12.50 21.16 -8.73
C ASN A 517 -10.99 20.85 -8.84
N THR A 518 -10.43 20.05 -7.93
CA THR A 518 -8.99 19.75 -7.88
C THR A 518 -8.69 18.43 -8.60
N ALA A 519 -7.64 18.39 -9.43
CA ALA A 519 -7.25 17.23 -10.25
C ALA A 519 -6.69 16.00 -9.48
N VAL A 520 -7.01 15.85 -8.19
CA VAL A 520 -6.48 14.83 -7.28
C VAL A 520 -7.22 13.50 -7.45
N ARG A 521 -6.47 12.44 -7.77
CA ARG A 521 -6.98 11.08 -7.99
C ARG A 521 -6.89 10.14 -6.79
N ALA A 522 -6.61 10.69 -5.61
CA ALA A 522 -6.76 10.00 -4.33
C ALA A 522 -8.16 9.38 -4.19
N LEU A 523 -8.24 8.23 -3.49
CA LEU A 523 -9.51 7.60 -3.12
C LEU A 523 -10.27 8.54 -2.18
N LYS A 524 -11.60 8.63 -2.31
CA LYS A 524 -12.43 9.54 -1.49
C LYS A 524 -13.52 8.73 -0.81
N GLN A 525 -13.55 8.75 0.52
CA GLN A 525 -14.50 7.98 1.32
C GLN A 525 -15.31 8.90 2.24
N LEU A 526 -16.63 8.76 2.22
CA LEU A 526 -17.52 9.49 3.11
C LEU A 526 -17.66 8.74 4.44
N ILE A 527 -17.31 9.40 5.54
CA ILE A 527 -17.39 8.87 6.90
C ILE A 527 -18.50 9.61 7.66
N LEU A 528 -19.59 8.92 7.97
CA LEU A 528 -20.74 9.50 8.69
C LEU A 528 -20.72 9.04 10.15
N LEU A 529 -20.49 10.01 11.05
CA LEU A 529 -20.46 9.80 12.49
C LEU A 529 -21.87 9.83 13.08
N HIS A 530 -22.20 8.83 13.88
CA HIS A 530 -23.48 8.70 14.59
C HIS A 530 -23.25 8.65 16.10
N ARG A 531 -24.13 9.26 16.89
CA ARG A 531 -23.98 9.26 18.35
C ARG A 531 -24.33 7.89 18.93
N GLU A 532 -23.73 7.58 20.08
CA GLU A 532 -23.95 6.31 20.78
C GLU A 532 -25.44 6.01 21.04
N ASP A 533 -26.18 7.04 21.48
CA ASP A 533 -27.63 7.04 21.75
C ASP A 533 -28.47 7.58 20.57
N GLY A 534 -27.85 7.74 19.40
CA GLY A 534 -28.46 8.37 18.22
C GLY A 534 -29.42 7.46 17.45
N PRO A 535 -30.13 8.00 16.44
CA PRO A 535 -30.89 7.20 15.49
C PRO A 535 -29.95 6.27 14.68
N SER A 536 -30.53 5.24 14.05
CA SER A 536 -29.81 4.46 13.04
C SER A 536 -29.59 5.29 11.76
N PRO A 537 -28.63 4.93 10.89
CA PRO A 537 -28.39 5.64 9.65
C PRO A 537 -29.65 5.67 8.78
N SER A 538 -29.81 6.78 8.07
CA SER A 538 -30.93 7.06 7.18
C SER A 538 -30.57 8.20 6.23
N ARG A 539 -31.22 8.27 5.07
CA ARG A 539 -31.00 9.30 4.03
C ARG A 539 -29.56 9.31 3.47
N THR A 540 -28.84 8.20 3.55
CA THR A 540 -27.45 8.12 3.05
C THR A 540 -27.38 8.34 1.53
N VAL A 541 -28.42 7.97 0.80
CA VAL A 541 -28.58 8.25 -0.64
C VAL A 541 -28.50 9.76 -0.94
N GLU A 542 -29.06 10.62 -0.09
CA GLU A 542 -28.99 12.08 -0.29
C GLU A 542 -27.54 12.59 -0.16
N TRP A 543 -26.80 12.08 0.82
CA TRP A 543 -25.38 12.39 1.01
C TRP A 543 -24.50 11.95 -0.18
N LEU A 544 -24.81 10.77 -0.75
CA LEU A 544 -24.08 10.16 -1.87
C LEU A 544 -24.44 10.79 -3.22
N ASN A 545 -25.70 11.15 -3.45
CA ASN A 545 -26.13 11.83 -4.69
C ASN A 545 -25.44 13.19 -4.86
N MET A 546 -25.16 13.90 -3.77
CA MET A 546 -24.37 15.13 -3.78
C MET A 546 -22.85 14.90 -3.94
N ARG A 547 -22.39 13.65 -3.89
CA ARG A 547 -20.98 13.24 -3.86
C ARG A 547 -20.75 12.02 -4.76
N SER A 548 -21.24 12.07 -6.00
CA SER A 548 -21.09 10.99 -6.99
C SER A 548 -19.63 10.62 -7.31
N TRP A 549 -18.68 11.46 -6.91
CA TRP A 549 -17.23 11.23 -6.99
C TRP A 549 -16.62 10.48 -5.80
N CYS A 550 -17.38 10.21 -4.73
CA CYS A 550 -16.93 9.36 -3.62
C CYS A 550 -16.92 7.88 -4.05
N SER A 551 -15.89 7.14 -3.63
CA SER A 551 -15.68 5.74 -4.00
C SER A 551 -16.39 4.76 -3.07
N ALA A 552 -16.62 5.15 -1.81
CA ALA A 552 -17.32 4.37 -0.79
C ALA A 552 -17.80 5.26 0.35
N HIS A 553 -18.64 4.71 1.23
CA HIS A 553 -19.00 5.32 2.50
C HIS A 553 -18.95 4.33 3.67
N LEU A 554 -18.80 4.85 4.88
CA LEU A 554 -18.85 4.09 6.13
C LEU A 554 -19.63 4.89 7.18
N HIS A 555 -20.54 4.21 7.87
CA HIS A 555 -21.13 4.73 9.11
C HIS A 555 -20.27 4.30 10.29
N ILE A 556 -20.08 5.21 11.25
CA ILE A 556 -19.31 4.95 12.48
C ILE A 556 -20.18 5.31 13.69
N HIS A 557 -20.54 4.30 14.47
CA HIS A 557 -21.12 4.46 15.79
C HIS A 557 -20.04 4.95 16.76
N CYS A 558 -20.16 6.19 17.21
CA CYS A 558 -19.12 6.86 17.96
C CYS A 558 -19.35 6.84 19.48
N PRO A 559 -18.31 6.60 20.29
CA PRO A 559 -18.40 6.71 21.74
C PRO A 559 -18.67 8.16 22.15
N ARG A 560 -19.47 8.37 23.21
CA ARG A 560 -19.85 9.72 23.70
C ARG A 560 -18.69 10.73 23.88
N ARG A 561 -17.46 10.25 24.09
CA ARG A 561 -16.25 11.08 24.28
C ARG A 561 -15.81 11.86 23.04
N ILE A 562 -16.16 11.42 21.83
CA ILE A 562 -15.76 12.12 20.58
C ILE A 562 -16.43 13.50 20.46
N PHE A 563 -17.67 13.62 20.96
CA PHE A 563 -18.48 14.84 20.91
C PHE A 563 -18.23 15.76 22.12
N SER A 564 -17.12 15.56 22.85
CA SER A 564 -16.80 16.35 24.04
C SER A 564 -16.21 17.71 23.65
N ARG A 565 -16.90 18.81 24.01
CA ARG A 565 -16.48 20.20 23.76
C ARG A 565 -15.34 20.67 24.68
N ARG A 566 -14.31 19.85 24.88
CA ARG A 566 -13.11 20.18 25.68
C ARG A 566 -12.13 21.01 24.85
N SER A 567 -11.32 21.82 25.52
CA SER A 567 -10.18 22.48 24.88
C SER A 567 -9.12 21.45 24.46
N LEU A 568 -8.35 21.75 23.40
CA LEU A 568 -7.38 20.83 22.80
C LEU A 568 -6.40 20.18 23.82
N PRO A 569 -5.81 20.89 24.81
CA PRO A 569 -4.91 20.25 25.79
C PRO A 569 -5.64 19.23 26.68
N LYS A 570 -6.84 19.58 27.18
CA LYS A 570 -7.68 18.68 28.01
C LYS A 570 -8.27 17.50 27.23
N LEU A 571 -8.29 17.61 25.90
CA LEU A 571 -8.67 16.54 25.00
C LEU A 571 -7.48 15.60 24.76
N ARG A 572 -6.27 16.12 24.50
CA ARG A 572 -5.03 15.31 24.43
C ARG A 572 -4.79 14.50 25.72
N GLU A 573 -4.83 15.15 26.88
CA GLU A 573 -4.69 14.52 28.22
C GLU A 573 -5.77 13.46 28.54
N MET A 574 -6.94 13.55 27.90
CA MET A 574 -7.97 12.50 27.96
C MET A 574 -7.59 11.32 27.06
N TYR A 575 -7.11 11.57 25.84
CA TYR A 575 -6.73 10.54 24.88
C TYR A 575 -5.46 9.79 25.28
N GLU A 576 -4.47 10.44 25.89
CA GLU A 576 -3.32 9.77 26.52
C GLU A 576 -3.77 8.68 27.50
N ARG A 577 -4.80 8.96 28.31
CA ARG A 577 -5.40 7.98 29.21
C ARG A 577 -6.19 6.88 28.49
N VAL A 578 -6.78 7.17 27.31
CA VAL A 578 -7.40 6.13 26.46
C VAL A 578 -6.33 5.21 25.87
N PHE A 579 -5.22 5.76 25.38
CA PHE A 579 -4.14 5.02 24.74
C PHE A 579 -3.43 4.02 25.67
N THR A 580 -3.59 4.13 27.00
CA THR A 580 -3.13 3.12 27.97
C THR A 580 -3.85 1.77 27.87
N LYS A 581 -5.01 1.71 27.21
CA LYS A 581 -5.80 0.49 27.01
C LYS A 581 -5.63 0.00 25.57
N SER A 582 -5.78 -1.30 25.32
CA SER A 582 -5.91 -1.80 23.94
C SER A 582 -7.23 -1.31 23.31
N PRO A 583 -7.25 -0.90 22.03
CA PRO A 583 -8.49 -0.56 21.35
C PRO A 583 -9.40 -1.79 21.23
N ASP A 584 -10.71 -1.55 21.30
CA ASP A 584 -11.72 -2.60 21.13
C ASP A 584 -11.76 -3.07 19.67
N ARG A 585 -11.60 -4.38 19.45
CA ARG A 585 -11.60 -5.01 18.12
C ARG A 585 -12.94 -4.83 17.39
N HIS A 586 -14.05 -4.75 18.12
CA HIS A 586 -15.40 -4.55 17.59
C HIS A 586 -15.79 -3.08 17.41
N SER A 587 -14.93 -2.14 17.79
CA SER A 587 -15.17 -0.72 17.55
C SER A 587 -15.26 -0.43 16.04
N ASP A 588 -16.18 0.45 15.66
CA ASP A 588 -16.32 0.95 14.30
C ASP A 588 -15.06 1.71 13.83
N PHE A 589 -14.26 2.27 14.75
CA PHE A 589 -12.93 2.82 14.44
C PHE A 589 -11.91 1.73 14.11
N SER A 590 -11.98 0.56 14.76
CA SER A 590 -11.16 -0.61 14.43
C SER A 590 -11.57 -1.23 13.09
N ARG A 591 -12.85 -1.17 12.72
CA ARG A 591 -13.32 -1.47 11.35
C ARG A 591 -12.70 -0.51 10.33
N LEU A 592 -12.76 0.81 10.57
CA LEU A 592 -12.11 1.79 9.70
C LEU A 592 -10.60 1.56 9.58
N ALA A 593 -9.91 1.27 10.68
CA ALA A 593 -8.48 0.95 10.70
C ALA A 593 -8.13 -0.29 9.86
N ARG A 594 -8.93 -1.37 9.96
CA ARG A 594 -8.77 -2.57 9.12
C ARG A 594 -9.05 -2.29 7.64
N VAL A 595 -10.10 -1.54 7.33
CA VAL A 595 -10.41 -1.12 5.95
C VAL A 595 -9.27 -0.28 5.36
N LEU A 596 -8.72 0.69 6.09
CA LEU A 596 -7.61 1.55 5.63
C LEU A 596 -6.25 0.85 5.51
N THR A 597 -6.04 -0.27 6.22
CA THR A 597 -4.81 -1.06 6.10
C THR A 597 -4.94 -2.23 5.14
N GLY A 598 -6.12 -2.44 4.54
CA GLY A 598 -6.43 -3.59 3.69
C GLY A 598 -6.65 -4.90 4.45
N ASN A 599 -6.73 -4.89 5.78
CA ASN A 599 -6.95 -6.05 6.65
C ASN A 599 -8.44 -6.27 7.00
N ALA A 600 -9.36 -5.89 6.11
CA ALA A 600 -10.79 -6.05 6.34
C ALA A 600 -11.23 -7.53 6.34
N VAL A 601 -12.05 -7.91 7.31
CA VAL A 601 -12.64 -9.25 7.41
C VAL A 601 -14.07 -9.24 6.88
N ALA A 602 -14.35 -10.09 5.88
CA ALA A 602 -15.70 -10.24 5.32
C ALA A 602 -16.42 -11.46 5.87
N LEU A 603 -17.74 -11.34 6.01
CA LEU A 603 -18.64 -12.46 6.21
C LEU A 603 -19.45 -12.70 4.94
N VAL A 604 -19.51 -13.93 4.45
CA VAL A 604 -20.32 -14.28 3.27
C VAL A 604 -21.30 -15.41 3.59
N LEU A 605 -22.59 -15.15 3.38
CA LEU A 605 -23.68 -16.04 3.73
C LEU A 605 -24.33 -16.67 2.49
N GLY A 606 -24.24 -17.99 2.37
CA GLY A 606 -24.78 -18.70 1.21
C GLY A 606 -26.29 -18.92 1.21
N GLY A 607 -26.83 -19.34 0.07
CA GLY A 607 -28.24 -19.70 -0.10
C GLY A 607 -28.57 -21.14 0.32
N GLY A 608 -29.77 -21.37 0.83
CA GLY A 608 -30.25 -22.70 1.29
C GLY A 608 -31.66 -22.75 1.91
N GLY A 609 -32.48 -21.71 1.76
CA GLY A 609 -33.81 -21.64 2.38
C GLY A 609 -33.77 -21.72 3.90
N ALA A 610 -34.67 -22.49 4.53
CA ALA A 610 -34.78 -22.63 5.98
C ALA A 610 -33.48 -23.05 6.70
N ARG A 611 -32.55 -23.70 5.99
CA ARG A 611 -31.20 -24.03 6.50
C ARG A 611 -30.39 -22.80 6.90
N GLY A 612 -30.66 -21.63 6.31
CA GLY A 612 -30.06 -20.35 6.68
C GLY A 612 -30.33 -19.93 8.13
N CYS A 613 -31.28 -20.53 8.85
CA CYS A 613 -31.42 -20.33 10.29
C CYS A 613 -30.15 -20.72 11.08
N ALA A 614 -29.32 -21.63 10.54
CA ALA A 614 -28.03 -21.99 11.15
C ALA A 614 -27.01 -20.85 11.06
N GLN A 615 -27.06 -20.01 10.02
CA GLN A 615 -26.15 -18.86 9.85
C GLN A 615 -26.27 -17.87 11.01
N LEU A 616 -27.47 -17.71 11.57
CA LEU A 616 -27.70 -16.90 12.78
C LEU A 616 -27.02 -17.49 14.03
N GLY A 617 -26.96 -18.82 14.13
CA GLY A 617 -26.23 -19.52 15.19
C GLY A 617 -24.73 -19.34 15.06
N VAL A 618 -24.20 -19.44 13.83
CA VAL A 618 -22.79 -19.14 13.53
C VAL A 618 -22.46 -17.67 13.83
N LEU A 619 -23.32 -16.73 13.44
CA LEU A 619 -23.17 -15.29 13.71
C LEU A 619 -23.09 -14.96 15.21
N GLN A 620 -23.92 -15.61 16.03
CA GLN A 620 -23.83 -15.52 17.49
C GLN A 620 -22.46 -16.02 17.98
N ALA A 621 -21.97 -17.16 17.48
CA ALA A 621 -20.64 -17.66 17.83
C ALA A 621 -19.49 -16.77 17.33
N VAL A 622 -19.61 -16.09 16.18
CA VAL A 622 -18.61 -15.12 15.66
C VAL A 622 -18.45 -13.96 16.64
N THR A 623 -19.57 -13.44 17.16
CA THR A 623 -19.55 -12.37 18.19
C THR A 623 -19.03 -12.87 19.54
N GLU A 624 -19.38 -14.10 19.95
CA GLU A 624 -18.84 -14.72 21.18
C GLU A 624 -17.32 -15.01 21.10
N ALA A 625 -16.81 -15.36 19.93
CA ALA A 625 -15.39 -15.63 19.69
C ALA A 625 -14.53 -14.36 19.52
N GLY A 626 -15.13 -13.17 19.58
CA GLY A 626 -14.39 -11.90 19.46
C GLY A 626 -13.91 -11.58 18.03
N ILE A 627 -14.55 -12.15 17.01
CA ILE A 627 -14.17 -11.99 15.60
C ILE A 627 -14.86 -10.74 15.04
N PRO A 628 -14.12 -9.72 14.57
CA PRO A 628 -14.71 -8.55 13.93
C PRO A 628 -15.17 -8.86 12.50
N ILE A 629 -16.32 -8.32 12.10
CA ILE A 629 -16.83 -8.36 10.72
C ILE A 629 -16.90 -6.93 10.18
N ASP A 630 -16.23 -6.68 9.05
CA ASP A 630 -16.07 -5.36 8.44
C ASP A 630 -16.93 -5.17 7.18
N MET A 631 -17.32 -6.26 6.50
CA MET A 631 -18.32 -6.25 5.43
C MET A 631 -19.14 -7.55 5.43
N VAL A 632 -20.34 -7.51 4.84
CA VAL A 632 -21.28 -8.64 4.77
C VAL A 632 -21.76 -8.86 3.34
N GLY A 633 -21.55 -10.06 2.81
CA GLY A 633 -22.10 -10.51 1.53
C GLY A 633 -23.17 -11.59 1.73
N GLY A 634 -24.16 -11.67 0.83
CA GLY A 634 -25.14 -12.74 0.91
C GLY A 634 -25.87 -13.09 -0.38
N THR A 635 -26.32 -14.34 -0.45
CA THR A 635 -27.17 -14.85 -1.54
C THR A 635 -28.40 -15.56 -1.00
N SER A 636 -29.57 -15.32 -1.60
CA SER A 636 -30.85 -15.92 -1.21
C SER A 636 -31.14 -15.71 0.27
N ILE A 637 -31.39 -16.76 1.05
CA ILE A 637 -31.59 -16.62 2.51
C ILE A 637 -30.40 -15.94 3.21
N GLY A 638 -29.16 -16.15 2.72
CA GLY A 638 -27.97 -15.51 3.24
C GLY A 638 -27.95 -14.00 3.00
N ALA A 639 -28.56 -13.53 1.90
CA ALA A 639 -28.79 -12.10 1.68
C ALA A 639 -29.75 -11.55 2.77
N PHE A 640 -30.87 -12.22 3.01
CA PHE A 640 -31.83 -11.81 4.05
C PHE A 640 -31.21 -11.80 5.46
N MET A 641 -30.46 -12.85 5.85
CA MET A 641 -29.81 -12.91 7.16
C MET A 641 -28.65 -11.90 7.28
N GLY A 642 -27.88 -11.70 6.20
CA GLY A 642 -26.78 -10.75 6.15
C GLY A 642 -27.27 -9.30 6.24
N ALA A 643 -28.37 -8.99 5.57
CA ALA A 643 -29.04 -7.69 5.66
C ALA A 643 -29.52 -7.41 7.10
N LEU A 644 -30.10 -8.40 7.78
CA LEU A 644 -30.48 -8.26 9.20
C LEU A 644 -29.27 -8.03 10.11
N TYR A 645 -28.14 -8.71 9.86
CA TYR A 645 -26.90 -8.54 10.63
C TYR A 645 -26.24 -7.16 10.39
N ALA A 646 -26.24 -6.69 9.14
CA ALA A 646 -25.74 -5.36 8.79
C ALA A 646 -26.67 -4.23 9.30
N GLU A 647 -27.95 -4.51 9.54
CA GLU A 647 -28.92 -3.56 10.09
C GLU A 647 -28.92 -3.51 11.64
N GLU A 648 -28.76 -4.66 12.31
CA GLU A 648 -28.91 -4.80 13.75
C GLU A 648 -27.57 -5.12 14.43
N ARG A 649 -27.06 -4.16 15.21
CA ARG A 649 -25.85 -4.35 16.04
C ARG A 649 -26.03 -5.31 17.22
N ASP A 650 -27.26 -5.75 17.48
CA ASP A 650 -27.62 -6.64 18.59
C ASP A 650 -28.17 -7.97 18.06
N VAL A 651 -27.39 -9.03 18.27
CA VAL A 651 -27.68 -10.39 17.82
C VAL A 651 -29.00 -10.92 18.40
N SER A 652 -29.41 -10.46 19.59
CA SER A 652 -30.69 -10.86 20.21
C SER A 652 -31.90 -10.29 19.47
N ARG A 653 -31.81 -9.02 19.04
CA ARG A 653 -32.83 -8.38 18.20
C ARG A 653 -32.87 -8.98 16.80
N MET A 654 -31.71 -9.22 16.19
CA MET A 654 -31.61 -9.95 14.92
C MET A 654 -32.31 -11.32 15.01
N ARG A 655 -31.97 -12.15 16.01
CA ARG A 655 -32.61 -13.47 16.22
C ARG A 655 -34.13 -13.34 16.37
N THR A 656 -34.60 -12.35 17.12
CA THR A 656 -36.04 -12.11 17.34
C THR A 656 -36.76 -11.73 16.05
N ARG A 657 -36.20 -10.81 15.24
CA ARG A 657 -36.76 -10.40 13.93
C ARG A 657 -36.76 -11.57 12.94
N ALA A 658 -35.66 -12.31 12.83
CA ALA A 658 -35.55 -13.45 11.94
C ALA A 658 -36.51 -14.59 12.32
N ARG A 659 -36.65 -14.91 13.61
CA ARG A 659 -37.61 -15.89 14.13
C ARG A 659 -39.05 -15.46 13.85
N GLY A 660 -39.37 -14.18 14.04
CA GLY A 660 -40.68 -13.61 13.72
C GLY A 660 -41.04 -13.76 12.24
N TRP A 661 -40.10 -13.45 11.34
CA TRP A 661 -40.26 -13.62 9.89
C TRP A 661 -40.38 -15.10 9.49
N ALA A 662 -39.53 -15.99 10.02
CA ALA A 662 -39.59 -17.43 9.74
C ALA A 662 -40.93 -18.05 10.20
N MET A 663 -41.48 -17.60 11.32
CA MET A 663 -42.80 -18.02 11.81
C MET A 663 -43.95 -17.41 10.99
N GLU A 664 -43.80 -16.22 10.40
CA GLU A 664 -44.77 -15.69 9.44
C GLU A 664 -44.75 -16.50 8.12
N MET A 665 -43.57 -16.94 7.68
CA MET A 665 -43.36 -17.84 6.53
C MET A 665 -43.92 -19.27 6.74
N LYS A 666 -44.32 -19.63 7.97
CA LYS A 666 -45.10 -20.86 8.28
C LYS A 666 -46.54 -20.79 7.77
N SER A 667 -47.10 -19.59 7.56
CA SER A 667 -48.54 -19.42 7.33
C SER A 667 -49.00 -19.94 5.97
N VAL A 668 -49.53 -21.17 5.96
CA VAL A 668 -50.08 -21.83 4.75
C VAL A 668 -51.22 -21.01 4.13
N PHE A 669 -52.06 -20.39 4.95
CA PHE A 669 -53.19 -19.58 4.49
C PHE A 669 -52.76 -18.40 3.60
N LYS A 670 -51.68 -17.69 3.98
CA LYS A 670 -51.11 -16.62 3.15
C LYS A 670 -50.51 -17.14 1.83
N LYS A 671 -49.91 -18.34 1.84
CA LYS A 671 -49.34 -18.95 0.62
C LYS A 671 -50.42 -19.39 -0.36
N VAL A 672 -51.52 -19.98 0.14
CA VAL A 672 -52.66 -20.41 -0.69
C VAL A 672 -53.37 -19.22 -1.34
N LEU A 673 -53.52 -18.10 -0.62
CA LEU A 673 -54.07 -16.85 -1.16
C LEU A 673 -53.15 -16.11 -2.14
N ASP A 674 -51.86 -16.47 -2.19
CA ASP A 674 -50.86 -15.88 -3.09
C ASP A 674 -50.56 -16.77 -4.31
N LEU A 675 -51.33 -17.85 -4.52
CA LEU A 675 -51.24 -18.68 -5.73
C LEU A 675 -51.71 -17.90 -6.97
N THR A 676 -50.98 -18.03 -8.07
CA THR A 676 -51.32 -17.44 -9.36
C THR A 676 -51.47 -18.52 -10.44
N TYR A 677 -51.96 -18.14 -11.63
CA TYR A 677 -52.06 -19.06 -12.75
C TYR A 677 -50.65 -19.42 -13.28
N PRO A 678 -50.23 -20.70 -13.27
CA PRO A 678 -48.82 -21.07 -13.39
C PRO A 678 -48.31 -21.10 -14.84
N ILE A 679 -48.37 -19.96 -15.54
CA ILE A 679 -47.63 -19.73 -16.79
C ILE A 679 -46.17 -19.42 -16.48
N THR A 680 -45.92 -18.52 -15.52
CA THR A 680 -44.59 -17.98 -15.20
C THR A 680 -44.11 -18.36 -13.80
N SER A 681 -45.02 -18.51 -12.84
CA SER A 681 -44.71 -18.85 -11.45
C SER A 681 -45.94 -19.43 -10.74
N MET A 682 -45.73 -20.24 -9.71
CA MET A 682 -46.81 -20.80 -8.87
C MET A 682 -47.44 -19.76 -7.94
N MET A 683 -46.66 -18.81 -7.45
CA MET A 683 -47.12 -17.73 -6.55
C MET A 683 -47.00 -16.37 -7.24
N SER A 684 -47.90 -15.43 -6.94
CA SER A 684 -47.76 -14.03 -7.39
C SER A 684 -46.58 -13.33 -6.69
N GLY A 685 -46.24 -13.80 -5.48
CA GLY A 685 -45.17 -13.24 -4.65
C GLY A 685 -45.57 -11.99 -3.88
N ALA A 686 -46.83 -11.52 -3.99
CA ALA A 686 -47.30 -10.33 -3.28
C ALA A 686 -47.28 -10.52 -1.75
N ALA A 687 -47.55 -11.73 -1.26
CA ALA A 687 -47.45 -12.02 0.17
C ALA A 687 -45.99 -12.08 0.65
N PHE A 688 -45.10 -12.59 -0.20
CA PHE A 688 -43.66 -12.65 0.08
C PHE A 688 -43.00 -11.27 0.08
N ASN A 689 -43.31 -10.42 -0.91
CA ASN A 689 -42.89 -9.02 -0.98
C ASN A 689 -43.26 -8.29 0.32
N LYS A 690 -44.55 -8.30 0.70
CA LYS A 690 -45.04 -7.67 1.94
C LYS A 690 -44.38 -8.21 3.21
N SER A 691 -43.94 -9.47 3.22
CA SER A 691 -43.25 -10.07 4.36
C SER A 691 -41.84 -9.53 4.54
N ILE A 692 -41.08 -9.34 3.45
CA ILE A 692 -39.71 -8.79 3.49
C ILE A 692 -39.76 -7.25 3.63
N GLU A 693 -40.68 -6.58 2.94
CA GLU A 693 -40.99 -5.15 3.08
C GLU A 693 -41.37 -4.79 4.53
N LYS A 694 -42.17 -5.61 5.21
CA LYS A 694 -42.49 -5.42 6.64
C LYS A 694 -41.26 -5.54 7.56
N VAL A 695 -40.24 -6.31 7.16
CA VAL A 695 -39.00 -6.47 7.94
C VAL A 695 -38.09 -5.27 7.76
N PHE A 696 -37.75 -4.87 6.54
CA PHE A 696 -36.76 -3.81 6.27
C PHE A 696 -37.36 -2.41 6.05
N LYS A 697 -38.66 -2.32 5.72
CA LYS A 697 -39.36 -1.09 5.30
C LYS A 697 -38.65 -0.43 4.13
N ASP A 698 -38.73 0.90 4.01
CA ASP A 698 -38.11 1.69 2.95
C ASP A 698 -36.57 1.88 3.12
N LYS A 699 -35.91 1.05 3.94
CA LYS A 699 -34.44 1.12 4.09
C LYS A 699 -33.72 0.81 2.77
N GLN A 700 -32.69 1.60 2.51
CA GLN A 700 -31.75 1.37 1.42
C GLN A 700 -30.53 0.59 1.95
N ILE A 701 -29.78 -0.05 1.06
CA ILE A 701 -28.55 -0.79 1.43
C ILE A 701 -27.51 0.15 2.06
N GLU A 702 -27.48 1.39 1.59
CA GLU A 702 -26.56 2.45 2.00
C GLU A 702 -26.76 2.90 3.45
N ASP A 703 -27.94 2.66 4.02
CA ASP A 703 -28.32 3.01 5.40
C ASP A 703 -27.95 1.91 6.45
N LEU A 704 -27.19 0.89 6.05
CA LEU A 704 -26.77 -0.21 6.93
C LEU A 704 -25.47 0.13 7.69
N TRP A 705 -25.35 -0.33 8.95
CA TRP A 705 -24.18 -0.04 9.79
C TRP A 705 -22.88 -0.66 9.27
N ILE A 706 -22.99 -1.84 8.68
CA ILE A 706 -21.88 -2.59 8.10
C ILE A 706 -22.09 -2.59 6.57
N PRO A 707 -21.05 -2.29 5.76
CA PRO A 707 -21.11 -2.43 4.30
C PRO A 707 -21.68 -3.79 3.88
N TYR A 708 -22.78 -3.75 3.13
CA TYR A 708 -23.50 -4.93 2.71
C TYR A 708 -23.58 -5.01 1.18
N PHE A 709 -23.49 -6.23 0.65
CA PHE A 709 -23.81 -6.52 -0.74
C PHE A 709 -24.60 -7.80 -0.89
N ASN A 710 -25.38 -7.91 -1.97
CA ASN A 710 -26.04 -9.16 -2.31
C ASN A 710 -26.03 -9.47 -3.80
N VAL A 711 -26.13 -10.75 -4.12
CA VAL A 711 -26.07 -11.24 -5.50
C VAL A 711 -27.45 -11.64 -6.01
N THR A 712 -27.73 -11.31 -7.26
CA THR A 712 -28.90 -11.81 -8.02
C THR A 712 -28.45 -12.32 -9.39
N THR A 713 -29.20 -13.25 -9.96
CA THR A 713 -29.04 -13.67 -11.35
C THR A 713 -29.85 -12.74 -12.25
N ASP A 714 -29.19 -12.00 -13.14
CA ASP A 714 -29.87 -11.22 -14.18
C ASP A 714 -30.16 -12.12 -15.38
N ILE A 715 -31.42 -12.49 -15.56
CA ILE A 715 -31.84 -13.38 -16.66
C ILE A 715 -32.03 -12.65 -17.99
N THR A 716 -31.90 -11.31 -17.99
CA THR A 716 -31.99 -10.47 -19.20
C THR A 716 -30.63 -10.35 -19.84
N ALA A 717 -29.60 -10.09 -19.03
CA ALA A 717 -28.21 -10.00 -19.44
C ALA A 717 -27.42 -11.32 -19.31
N SER A 718 -28.03 -12.37 -18.72
CA SER A 718 -27.40 -13.67 -18.45
C SER A 718 -26.12 -13.58 -17.60
N CYS A 719 -26.10 -12.71 -16.59
CA CYS A 719 -24.92 -12.41 -15.79
C CYS A 719 -25.19 -12.35 -14.28
N MET A 720 -24.10 -12.39 -13.50
CA MET A 720 -24.14 -12.07 -12.07
C MET A 720 -24.32 -10.57 -11.88
N ARG A 721 -25.22 -10.17 -10.99
CA ARG A 721 -25.40 -8.77 -10.60
C ARG A 721 -25.24 -8.63 -9.09
N VAL A 722 -24.28 -7.78 -8.70
CA VAL A 722 -23.99 -7.43 -7.30
C VAL A 722 -24.68 -6.11 -6.99
N HIS A 723 -25.51 -6.05 -5.95
CA HIS A 723 -26.16 -4.83 -5.50
C HIS A 723 -25.52 -4.34 -4.20
N THR A 724 -25.20 -3.05 -4.17
CA THR A 724 -24.60 -2.35 -3.03
C THR A 724 -25.35 -1.07 -2.67
N ASP A 725 -26.44 -0.79 -3.39
CA ASP A 725 -27.15 0.48 -3.38
C ASP A 725 -28.61 0.32 -3.83
N GLY A 726 -29.51 1.08 -3.19
CA GLY A 726 -30.96 1.05 -3.39
C GLY A 726 -31.71 0.10 -2.45
N SER A 727 -32.96 -0.20 -2.80
CA SER A 727 -33.95 -0.75 -1.87
C SER A 727 -33.61 -2.16 -1.37
N LEU A 728 -33.31 -2.26 -0.07
CA LEU A 728 -32.82 -3.47 0.60
C LEU A 728 -33.81 -4.65 0.46
N TRP A 729 -35.10 -4.39 0.72
CA TRP A 729 -36.11 -5.45 0.66
C TRP A 729 -36.31 -5.99 -0.77
N ARG A 730 -36.21 -5.12 -1.80
CA ARG A 730 -36.37 -5.51 -3.20
C ARG A 730 -35.25 -6.43 -3.66
N TYR A 731 -34.00 -6.07 -3.38
CA TYR A 731 -32.86 -6.88 -3.80
C TYR A 731 -32.71 -8.16 -2.96
N ALA A 732 -33.02 -8.13 -1.66
CA ALA A 732 -33.11 -9.34 -0.86
C ALA A 732 -34.20 -10.29 -1.40
N ARG A 733 -35.40 -9.78 -1.74
CA ARG A 733 -36.47 -10.55 -2.39
C ARG A 733 -36.01 -11.12 -3.73
N ALA A 734 -35.41 -10.30 -4.60
CA ALA A 734 -34.90 -10.74 -5.90
C ALA A 734 -33.90 -11.89 -5.74
N SER A 735 -32.96 -11.76 -4.81
CA SER A 735 -31.96 -12.78 -4.47
C SER A 735 -32.57 -14.09 -3.93
N MET A 736 -33.83 -14.08 -3.48
CA MET A 736 -34.61 -15.25 -3.02
C MET A 736 -35.68 -15.72 -4.03
N SER A 737 -35.66 -15.23 -5.27
CA SER A 737 -36.70 -15.50 -6.27
C SER A 737 -36.41 -16.77 -7.06
N LEU A 738 -36.76 -17.92 -6.47
CA LEU A 738 -36.61 -19.25 -7.09
C LEU A 738 -37.51 -19.43 -8.32
N SER A 739 -36.94 -19.98 -9.39
CA SER A 739 -37.61 -20.24 -10.66
C SER A 739 -38.80 -21.20 -10.50
N GLY A 740 -39.87 -20.95 -11.24
CA GLY A 740 -41.14 -21.66 -11.13
C GLY A 740 -41.95 -21.36 -9.87
N TYR A 741 -41.33 -20.94 -8.76
CA TYR A 741 -42.02 -20.65 -7.50
C TYR A 741 -42.46 -19.18 -7.40
N LEU A 742 -41.54 -18.23 -7.67
CA LEU A 742 -41.77 -16.79 -7.65
C LEU A 742 -41.45 -16.16 -9.02
N PRO A 743 -42.16 -15.09 -9.43
CA PRO A 743 -41.85 -14.40 -10.68
C PRO A 743 -40.56 -13.58 -10.51
N PRO A 744 -39.76 -13.38 -11.58
CA PRO A 744 -38.60 -12.48 -11.55
C PRO A 744 -38.98 -11.09 -11.02
N LEU A 745 -38.07 -10.43 -10.30
CA LEU A 745 -38.26 -9.04 -9.89
C LEU A 745 -37.68 -8.12 -10.97
N CYS A 746 -38.48 -7.19 -11.47
CA CYS A 746 -37.99 -6.14 -12.37
C CYS A 746 -37.23 -5.07 -11.58
N ASP A 747 -35.98 -4.78 -11.97
CA ASP A 747 -35.17 -3.69 -11.44
C ASP A 747 -35.68 -2.34 -12.00
N PRO A 748 -36.06 -1.36 -11.15
CA PRO A 748 -36.53 -0.06 -11.63
C PRO A 748 -35.44 0.79 -12.31
N LYS A 749 -34.15 0.45 -12.19
CA LYS A 749 -33.03 1.21 -12.77
C LYS A 749 -32.94 1.08 -14.29
N ASP A 750 -33.19 -0.12 -14.82
CA ASP A 750 -32.99 -0.48 -16.24
C ASP A 750 -34.07 -1.40 -16.82
N GLY A 751 -35.02 -1.90 -16.01
CA GLY A 751 -36.07 -2.81 -16.44
C GLY A 751 -35.65 -4.28 -16.51
N HIS A 752 -34.44 -4.64 -16.07
CA HIS A 752 -33.95 -6.01 -16.12
C HIS A 752 -34.68 -6.93 -15.13
N LEU A 753 -34.88 -8.19 -15.53
CA LEU A 753 -35.48 -9.23 -14.71
C LEU A 753 -34.43 -9.96 -13.87
N LEU A 754 -34.62 -9.93 -12.55
CA LEU A 754 -33.73 -10.50 -11.54
C LEU A 754 -34.34 -11.75 -10.88
N MET A 755 -33.52 -12.78 -10.69
CA MET A 755 -33.84 -14.03 -9.99
C MET A 755 -32.82 -14.36 -8.89
N ASP A 756 -33.07 -15.47 -8.17
CA ASP A 756 -32.22 -15.93 -7.07
C ASP A 756 -30.73 -15.95 -7.46
N GLY A 757 -29.87 -15.40 -6.60
CA GLY A 757 -28.43 -15.28 -6.91
C GLY A 757 -27.71 -16.63 -6.97
N GLY A 758 -28.28 -17.66 -6.35
CA GLY A 758 -27.63 -18.96 -6.20
C GLY A 758 -27.40 -19.71 -7.50
N TYR A 759 -28.18 -19.42 -8.56
CA TYR A 759 -27.97 -20.02 -9.88
C TYR A 759 -26.60 -19.68 -10.48
N VAL A 760 -26.10 -18.47 -10.22
CA VAL A 760 -24.76 -18.04 -10.66
C VAL A 760 -23.75 -18.24 -9.54
N ASN A 761 -23.97 -17.65 -8.37
CA ASN A 761 -23.02 -17.66 -7.26
C ASN A 761 -23.73 -17.75 -5.89
N ASN A 762 -23.85 -18.97 -5.36
CA ASN A 762 -24.50 -19.23 -4.07
C ASN A 762 -23.64 -18.88 -2.84
N LEU A 763 -22.34 -18.56 -3.00
CA LEU A 763 -21.44 -18.22 -1.90
C LEU A 763 -20.37 -17.21 -2.36
N PRO A 764 -20.74 -15.91 -2.49
CA PRO A 764 -19.95 -14.90 -3.21
C PRO A 764 -18.74 -14.36 -2.44
N ALA A 765 -17.80 -15.25 -2.11
CA ALA A 765 -16.54 -14.92 -1.43
C ALA A 765 -15.53 -14.21 -2.34
N ASP A 766 -15.58 -14.51 -3.64
CA ASP A 766 -14.90 -13.80 -4.72
C ASP A 766 -15.29 -12.31 -4.75
N VAL A 767 -16.59 -12.01 -4.64
CA VAL A 767 -17.10 -10.63 -4.58
C VAL A 767 -16.65 -9.91 -3.30
N ALA A 768 -16.52 -10.61 -2.17
CA ALA A 768 -15.97 -10.01 -0.96
C ALA A 768 -14.49 -9.68 -1.11
N GLN A 769 -13.70 -10.59 -1.69
CA GLN A 769 -12.28 -10.38 -1.97
C GLN A 769 -12.06 -9.20 -2.92
N SER A 770 -12.80 -9.13 -4.03
CA SER A 770 -12.67 -8.05 -5.03
C SER A 770 -13.02 -6.66 -4.48
N ARG A 771 -13.84 -6.62 -3.42
CA ARG A 771 -14.18 -5.40 -2.66
C ARG A 771 -13.20 -5.07 -1.53
N GLY A 772 -12.07 -5.77 -1.44
CA GLY A 772 -10.96 -5.45 -0.55
C GLY A 772 -10.95 -6.19 0.79
N ALA A 773 -11.65 -7.31 0.91
CA ALA A 773 -11.49 -8.22 2.04
C ALA A 773 -10.15 -8.98 1.95
N LYS A 774 -9.40 -9.03 3.05
CA LYS A 774 -8.20 -9.87 3.18
C LYS A 774 -8.57 -11.32 3.49
N ALA A 775 -9.52 -11.48 4.42
CA ALA A 775 -10.02 -12.77 4.86
C ALA A 775 -11.54 -12.80 4.73
N VAL A 776 -12.06 -13.93 4.27
CA VAL A 776 -13.50 -14.14 4.06
C VAL A 776 -13.94 -15.36 4.87
N ILE A 777 -14.88 -15.18 5.79
CA ILE A 777 -15.56 -16.26 6.50
C ILE A 777 -16.81 -16.61 5.71
N ALA A 778 -16.80 -17.76 5.03
CA ALA A 778 -17.85 -18.15 4.10
C ALA A 778 -18.72 -19.28 4.68
N ILE A 779 -20.00 -18.99 4.94
CA ILE A 779 -20.94 -19.91 5.60
C ILE A 779 -21.92 -20.50 4.57
N ASP A 780 -21.66 -21.75 4.18
CA ASP A 780 -22.47 -22.51 3.25
C ASP A 780 -23.62 -23.25 3.94
N VAL A 781 -24.82 -23.11 3.37
CA VAL A 781 -26.05 -23.81 3.80
C VAL A 781 -26.80 -24.49 2.64
N GLY A 782 -26.16 -24.59 1.47
CA GLY A 782 -26.75 -25.19 0.26
C GLY A 782 -26.96 -26.70 0.38
N SER A 783 -27.72 -27.29 -0.55
CA SER A 783 -27.86 -28.75 -0.63
C SER A 783 -26.57 -29.43 -1.09
N ARG A 784 -26.26 -30.56 -0.46
CA ARG A 784 -25.51 -31.63 -1.12
C ARG A 784 -26.52 -32.43 -1.94
N ASP A 785 -26.25 -32.55 -3.23
CA ASP A 785 -27.03 -33.43 -4.10
C ASP A 785 -26.60 -34.89 -3.89
N ASP A 786 -27.56 -35.81 -3.91
CA ASP A 786 -27.26 -37.25 -3.84
C ASP A 786 -26.46 -37.64 -5.10
N THR A 787 -25.23 -38.13 -4.90
CA THR A 787 -24.35 -38.67 -5.95
C THR A 787 -24.55 -40.18 -6.16
N ASP A 788 -25.17 -40.85 -5.19
CA ASP A 788 -25.60 -42.24 -5.24
C ASP A 788 -26.85 -42.39 -6.13
N LEU A 789 -26.66 -42.26 -7.45
CA LEU A 789 -27.68 -42.47 -8.46
C LEU A 789 -27.55 -43.87 -9.07
N THR A 790 -28.68 -44.55 -9.28
CA THR A 790 -28.67 -45.89 -9.85
C THR A 790 -28.29 -45.84 -11.33
N ASN A 791 -27.19 -46.51 -11.72
CA ASN A 791 -26.86 -46.72 -13.12
C ASN A 791 -27.91 -47.65 -13.76
N TYR A 792 -28.68 -47.12 -14.71
CA TYR A 792 -29.73 -47.83 -15.45
C TYR A 792 -29.33 -48.18 -16.89
N GLY A 793 -28.07 -47.94 -17.28
CA GLY A 793 -27.58 -48.11 -18.65
C GLY A 793 -28.05 -47.03 -19.62
N ASP A 794 -27.99 -47.30 -20.91
CA ASP A 794 -28.15 -46.30 -21.98
C ASP A 794 -29.60 -45.85 -22.23
N SER A 795 -30.60 -46.48 -21.59
CA SER A 795 -32.01 -46.13 -21.78
C SER A 795 -32.86 -46.39 -20.54
N LEU A 796 -33.87 -45.53 -20.32
CA LEU A 796 -34.71 -45.53 -19.14
C LEU A 796 -36.18 -45.77 -19.50
N SER A 797 -36.74 -46.91 -19.08
CA SER A 797 -38.16 -47.21 -19.26
C SER A 797 -39.01 -46.70 -18.10
N GLY A 798 -39.96 -45.80 -18.39
CA GLY A 798 -40.92 -45.29 -17.39
C GLY A 798 -41.79 -46.39 -16.76
N TRP A 799 -42.12 -47.44 -17.52
CA TRP A 799 -42.85 -48.62 -17.01
C TRP A 799 -42.00 -49.46 -16.04
N TRP A 800 -40.70 -49.59 -16.31
CA TRP A 800 -39.77 -50.26 -15.40
C TRP A 800 -39.60 -49.49 -14.09
N LEU A 801 -39.47 -48.16 -14.15
CA LEU A 801 -39.47 -47.28 -12.97
C LEU A 801 -40.75 -47.43 -12.14
N LEU A 802 -41.92 -47.43 -12.79
CA LEU A 802 -43.21 -47.60 -12.12
C LEU A 802 -43.31 -48.97 -11.44
N TRP A 803 -42.92 -50.05 -12.13
CA TRP A 803 -42.90 -51.41 -11.58
C TRP A 803 -41.95 -51.55 -10.40
N LYS A 804 -40.73 -51.03 -10.51
CA LYS A 804 -39.73 -50.98 -9.43
C LYS A 804 -40.22 -50.17 -8.22
N ARG A 805 -40.97 -49.10 -8.43
CA ARG A 805 -41.55 -48.27 -7.35
C ARG A 805 -42.75 -48.91 -6.66
N LEU A 806 -43.49 -49.79 -7.35
CA LEU A 806 -44.67 -50.49 -6.83
C LEU A 806 -44.35 -51.84 -6.16
N ASN A 807 -43.20 -52.46 -6.46
CA ASN A 807 -42.81 -53.75 -5.89
C ASN A 807 -42.00 -53.58 -4.57
N PRO A 808 -42.51 -53.98 -3.39
CA PRO A 808 -41.82 -53.81 -2.11
C PRO A 808 -40.55 -54.67 -1.95
N LEU A 809 -40.42 -55.73 -2.74
CA LEU A 809 -39.28 -56.66 -2.74
C LEU A 809 -38.19 -56.27 -3.75
N ALA A 810 -38.42 -55.22 -4.55
CA ALA A 810 -37.45 -54.75 -5.52
C ALA A 810 -36.47 -53.75 -4.92
N GLU A 811 -35.21 -53.85 -5.34
CA GLU A 811 -34.18 -52.86 -5.08
C GLU A 811 -34.63 -51.46 -5.55
N LYS A 812 -34.55 -50.48 -4.63
CA LYS A 812 -35.02 -49.10 -4.84
C LYS A 812 -34.12 -48.37 -5.83
N VAL A 813 -34.67 -48.05 -6.99
CA VAL A 813 -33.96 -47.30 -8.02
C VAL A 813 -34.01 -45.79 -7.68
N LYS A 814 -32.85 -45.17 -7.51
CA LYS A 814 -32.67 -43.72 -7.36
C LYS A 814 -32.34 -43.12 -8.73
N VAL A 815 -33.35 -42.57 -9.42
CA VAL A 815 -33.16 -41.80 -10.67
C VAL A 815 -33.66 -40.37 -10.44
N PRO A 816 -32.91 -39.34 -10.87
CA PRO A 816 -33.37 -37.96 -10.77
C PRO A 816 -34.67 -37.76 -11.54
N ASN A 817 -35.61 -37.03 -10.94
CA ASN A 817 -36.84 -36.64 -11.63
C ASN A 817 -36.61 -35.37 -12.49
N MET A 818 -37.54 -35.02 -13.38
CA MET A 818 -37.39 -33.86 -14.28
C MET A 818 -37.10 -32.55 -13.53
N THR A 819 -37.78 -32.31 -12.40
CA THR A 819 -37.56 -31.12 -11.56
C THR A 819 -36.19 -31.09 -10.90
N GLU A 820 -35.65 -32.25 -10.52
CA GLU A 820 -34.31 -32.40 -9.96
C GLU A 820 -33.23 -32.22 -11.02
N ILE A 821 -33.44 -32.76 -12.24
CA ILE A 821 -32.54 -32.54 -13.38
C ILE A 821 -32.47 -31.04 -13.72
N GLN A 822 -33.63 -30.37 -13.83
CA GLN A 822 -33.69 -28.93 -14.06
C GLN A 822 -33.04 -28.12 -12.93
N SER A 823 -33.25 -28.51 -11.68
CA SER A 823 -32.57 -27.88 -10.54
C SER A 823 -31.06 -28.05 -10.62
N ARG A 824 -30.54 -29.27 -10.79
CA ARG A 824 -29.10 -29.53 -10.90
C ARG A 824 -28.48 -28.72 -12.05
N LEU A 825 -29.11 -28.71 -13.23
CA LEU A 825 -28.68 -27.92 -14.39
C LEU A 825 -28.61 -26.41 -14.09
N ALA A 826 -29.58 -25.87 -13.35
CA ALA A 826 -29.63 -24.45 -13.01
C ALA A 826 -28.52 -23.99 -12.05
N TYR A 827 -27.90 -24.90 -11.30
CA TYR A 827 -26.83 -24.59 -10.34
C TYR A 827 -25.41 -25.03 -10.79
N VAL A 828 -25.24 -25.62 -11.99
CA VAL A 828 -23.94 -26.14 -12.46
C VAL A 828 -22.81 -25.10 -12.41
N CYS A 829 -23.09 -23.86 -12.84
CA CYS A 829 -22.11 -22.78 -12.84
C CYS A 829 -21.62 -22.44 -11.43
N CYS A 830 -22.54 -22.38 -10.47
CA CYS A 830 -22.24 -22.11 -9.07
C CYS A 830 -21.34 -23.19 -8.44
N VAL A 831 -21.56 -24.48 -8.75
CA VAL A 831 -20.75 -25.56 -8.12
C VAL A 831 -19.27 -25.39 -8.43
N ARG A 832 -18.92 -25.01 -9.67
CA ARG A 832 -17.53 -24.75 -10.07
C ARG A 832 -16.91 -23.56 -9.34
N GLN A 833 -17.66 -22.47 -9.15
CA GLN A 833 -17.20 -21.32 -8.37
C GLN A 833 -16.99 -21.69 -6.90
N LEU A 834 -17.92 -22.45 -6.31
CA LEU A 834 -17.83 -22.90 -4.91
C LEU A 834 -16.59 -23.75 -4.63
N GLU A 835 -16.23 -24.69 -5.52
CA GLU A 835 -14.98 -25.46 -5.37
C GLU A 835 -13.73 -24.59 -5.52
N THR A 836 -13.78 -23.54 -6.35
CA THR A 836 -12.67 -22.57 -6.48
C THR A 836 -12.49 -21.77 -5.18
N VAL A 837 -13.60 -21.32 -4.57
CA VAL A 837 -13.61 -20.60 -3.28
C VAL A 837 -13.06 -21.48 -2.14
N LYS A 838 -13.49 -22.74 -2.05
CA LYS A 838 -13.00 -23.70 -1.03
C LYS A 838 -11.50 -23.99 -1.11
N ALA A 839 -10.91 -23.86 -2.29
CA ALA A 839 -9.49 -24.11 -2.53
C ALA A 839 -8.61 -22.86 -2.39
N SER A 840 -9.16 -21.74 -1.89
CA SER A 840 -8.48 -20.45 -1.86
C SER A 840 -8.01 -20.06 -0.45
N ASP A 841 -6.76 -19.61 -0.34
CA ASP A 841 -6.10 -19.31 0.96
C ASP A 841 -6.74 -18.14 1.73
N TYR A 842 -7.55 -17.30 1.08
CA TYR A 842 -8.23 -16.17 1.70
C TYR A 842 -9.59 -16.52 2.32
N CYS A 843 -10.09 -17.75 2.11
CA CYS A 843 -11.47 -18.12 2.42
C CYS A 843 -11.55 -19.23 3.48
N GLU A 844 -11.99 -18.85 4.68
CA GLU A 844 -12.33 -19.77 5.76
C GLU A 844 -13.76 -20.32 5.57
N TYR A 845 -13.87 -21.56 5.07
CA TYR A 845 -15.14 -22.21 4.73
C TYR A 845 -15.77 -22.94 5.92
N ILE A 846 -17.03 -22.61 6.24
CA ILE A 846 -17.82 -23.22 7.32
C ILE A 846 -19.12 -23.79 6.74
N ARG A 847 -19.43 -25.07 7.03
CA ARG A 847 -20.70 -25.72 6.66
C ARG A 847 -21.30 -26.48 7.85
N PRO A 848 -22.31 -25.94 8.54
CA PRO A 848 -22.99 -26.62 9.64
C PRO A 848 -23.68 -27.93 9.21
N PRO A 849 -23.84 -28.93 10.11
CA PRO A 849 -24.41 -30.24 9.80
C PRO A 849 -25.95 -30.22 9.70
N ILE A 850 -26.45 -29.64 8.61
CA ILE A 850 -27.87 -29.28 8.40
C ILE A 850 -28.54 -30.05 7.25
N ASP A 851 -27.88 -31.05 6.68
CA ASP A 851 -28.38 -31.84 5.54
C ASP A 851 -29.72 -32.56 5.87
N ARG A 852 -30.01 -32.83 7.16
CA ARG A 852 -31.26 -33.41 7.68
C ARG A 852 -32.52 -32.52 7.57
N TYR A 853 -32.38 -31.24 7.23
CA TYR A 853 -33.49 -30.28 7.13
C TYR A 853 -33.80 -29.96 5.67
N ASN A 854 -35.05 -29.72 5.31
CA ASN A 854 -35.42 -29.28 3.97
C ASN A 854 -35.35 -27.75 3.82
N THR A 855 -35.26 -27.26 2.59
CA THR A 855 -35.20 -25.81 2.27
C THR A 855 -36.45 -25.03 2.68
N LEU A 856 -37.57 -25.70 3.01
CA LEU A 856 -38.83 -25.09 3.44
C LEU A 856 -39.18 -25.32 4.92
N ASP A 857 -38.30 -25.97 5.71
CA ASP A 857 -38.56 -26.36 7.10
C ASP A 857 -38.44 -25.19 8.12
N PHE A 858 -38.90 -23.99 7.78
CA PHE A 858 -38.82 -22.78 8.62
C PHE A 858 -39.47 -22.93 10.02
N ALA A 859 -40.34 -23.92 10.20
CA ALA A 859 -40.92 -24.26 11.50
C ALA A 859 -39.89 -24.79 12.51
N LYS A 860 -38.74 -25.30 12.07
CA LYS A 860 -37.64 -25.83 12.90
C LYS A 860 -36.57 -24.77 13.21
N PHE A 861 -36.91 -23.49 13.14
CA PHE A 861 -35.98 -22.36 13.32
C PHE A 861 -35.02 -22.55 14.51
N ASP A 862 -35.54 -22.86 15.70
CA ASP A 862 -34.71 -22.95 16.91
C ASP A 862 -33.77 -24.17 16.90
N GLU A 863 -34.22 -25.32 16.39
CA GLU A 863 -33.40 -26.54 16.22
C GLU A 863 -32.25 -26.29 15.24
N ILE A 864 -32.54 -25.64 14.10
CA ILE A 864 -31.54 -25.34 13.06
C ILE A 864 -30.54 -24.27 13.56
N PHE A 865 -31.01 -23.29 14.34
CA PHE A 865 -30.17 -22.28 14.98
C PHE A 865 -29.16 -22.91 15.95
N GLU A 866 -29.62 -23.80 16.83
CA GLU A 866 -28.77 -24.45 17.84
C GLU A 866 -27.66 -25.30 17.19
N VAL A 867 -28.00 -26.05 16.14
CA VAL A 867 -27.01 -26.81 15.34
C VAL A 867 -25.93 -25.91 14.73
N GLY A 868 -26.30 -24.70 14.27
CA GLY A 868 -25.34 -23.72 13.76
C GLY A 868 -24.41 -23.18 14.86
N LEU A 869 -24.97 -22.89 16.04
CA LEU A 869 -24.24 -22.34 17.19
C LEU A 869 -23.22 -23.34 17.77
N GLU A 870 -23.62 -24.59 18.01
CA GLU A 870 -22.75 -25.64 18.56
C GLU A 870 -21.59 -25.97 17.63
N HIS A 871 -21.87 -26.09 16.32
CA HIS A 871 -20.85 -26.34 15.32
C HIS A 871 -19.84 -25.18 15.25
N ALA A 872 -20.32 -23.94 15.19
CA ALA A 872 -19.46 -22.77 15.10
C ALA A 872 -18.56 -22.58 16.33
N ARG A 873 -19.09 -22.79 17.56
CA ARG A 873 -18.26 -22.77 18.78
C ARG A 873 -17.12 -23.79 18.70
N THR A 874 -17.41 -25.00 18.25
CA THR A 874 -16.40 -26.06 18.07
C THR A 874 -15.31 -25.65 17.05
N VAL A 875 -15.70 -25.03 15.93
CA VAL A 875 -14.77 -24.52 14.90
C VAL A 875 -13.92 -23.37 15.44
N PHE A 876 -14.53 -22.36 16.06
CA PHE A 876 -13.81 -21.18 16.54
C PHE A 876 -12.90 -21.47 17.74
N GLU A 877 -13.24 -22.41 18.62
CA GLU A 877 -12.28 -22.94 19.59
C GLU A 877 -11.08 -23.62 18.92
N GLY A 878 -11.32 -24.33 17.81
CA GLY A 878 -10.25 -24.90 16.97
C GLY A 878 -9.34 -23.82 16.40
N TRP A 879 -9.92 -22.75 15.84
CA TRP A 879 -9.18 -21.60 15.30
C TRP A 879 -8.38 -20.85 16.38
N LEU A 880 -8.95 -20.69 17.58
CA LEU A 880 -8.28 -20.04 18.71
C LEU A 880 -7.06 -20.86 19.16
N ARG A 881 -7.17 -22.19 19.22
CA ARG A 881 -6.06 -23.11 19.53
C ARG A 881 -5.03 -23.20 18.40
N GLY A 882 -5.48 -23.08 17.14
CA GLY A 882 -4.63 -23.18 15.94
C GLY A 882 -3.98 -21.86 15.50
N GLY A 883 -4.24 -20.74 16.19
CA GLY A 883 -3.68 -19.43 15.82
C GLY A 883 -4.29 -18.79 14.56
N VAL A 884 -5.35 -19.36 13.99
CA VAL A 884 -5.99 -18.90 12.75
C VAL A 884 -6.56 -17.48 12.90
N LEU A 885 -7.22 -17.21 14.03
CA LEU A 885 -7.75 -15.86 14.32
C LEU A 885 -6.63 -14.81 14.45
N ASP A 886 -5.49 -15.22 15.00
CA ASP A 886 -4.31 -14.36 15.11
C ASP A 886 -3.71 -14.08 13.73
N ALA A 887 -3.57 -15.10 12.87
CA ALA A 887 -3.12 -14.93 11.49
C ALA A 887 -4.07 -14.04 10.65
N MET A 888 -5.39 -14.21 10.83
CA MET A 888 -6.43 -13.41 10.17
C MET A 888 -6.36 -11.92 10.53
N LEU A 889 -5.99 -11.59 11.76
CA LEU A 889 -5.96 -10.21 12.28
C LEU A 889 -4.58 -9.53 12.19
N ARG A 890 -3.49 -10.26 11.85
CA ARG A 890 -2.12 -9.72 11.71
C ARG A 890 -1.90 -9.10 10.33
N ASP A 891 -1.12 -8.01 10.26
CA ASP A 891 -0.80 -7.27 9.02
C ASP A 891 0.39 -7.90 8.25
N SER A 892 0.22 -9.14 7.78
CA SER A 892 1.27 -9.95 7.11
C SER A 892 2.12 -9.20 6.07
N GLU A 893 1.52 -8.43 5.16
CA GLU A 893 2.23 -7.83 4.00
C GLU A 893 3.31 -6.81 4.38
N LYS A 894 3.21 -6.18 5.56
CA LYS A 894 4.27 -5.33 6.08
C LYS A 894 4.87 -5.84 7.38
N GLN A 895 4.20 -6.69 8.16
CA GLN A 895 4.81 -7.23 9.36
C GLN A 895 6.02 -8.14 9.05
N ASP A 896 6.08 -8.85 7.92
CA ASP A 896 7.32 -9.57 7.53
C ASP A 896 8.48 -8.58 7.21
N LEU A 897 8.17 -7.46 6.55
CA LEU A 897 9.14 -6.36 6.33
C LEU A 897 9.54 -5.67 7.64
N TRP A 898 8.69 -5.69 8.67
CA TRP A 898 8.91 -5.01 9.96
C TRP A 898 9.45 -5.92 11.08
N GLU A 899 9.23 -7.23 10.99
CA GLU A 899 9.85 -8.25 11.84
C GLU A 899 11.22 -8.63 11.32
N SER A 900 11.44 -8.61 9.99
CA SER A 900 12.79 -8.44 9.45
C SER A 900 13.43 -7.17 10.02
N LYS A 901 12.80 -5.97 10.00
CA LYS A 901 13.34 -4.77 10.68
C LYS A 901 13.48 -4.85 12.22
N LYS A 902 12.90 -5.85 12.91
CA LYS A 902 13.05 -6.03 14.38
C LYS A 902 14.13 -7.05 14.74
N HIS A 903 14.34 -8.07 13.91
CA HIS A 903 15.41 -9.04 14.09
C HIS A 903 16.70 -8.64 13.35
N ASP A 904 16.58 -7.99 12.18
CA ASP A 904 17.60 -7.10 11.60
C ASP A 904 17.46 -5.68 12.20
N VAL A 905 18.17 -5.40 13.28
CA VAL A 905 18.24 -4.07 13.95
C VAL A 905 18.97 -3.01 13.08
N CYS A 906 19.00 -3.19 11.75
CA CYS A 906 20.01 -2.57 10.88
C CYS A 906 19.59 -2.34 9.41
N THR A 907 18.31 -2.47 9.05
CA THR A 907 17.83 -1.95 7.75
C THR A 907 17.22 -0.57 7.96
N CYS A 908 17.96 0.46 7.54
CA CYS A 908 17.51 1.86 7.54
C CYS A 908 16.12 1.98 6.86
N PRO A 909 15.13 2.69 7.45
CA PRO A 909 13.79 2.78 6.86
C PRO A 909 13.77 3.54 5.53
N ASN A 910 14.67 4.51 5.38
CA ASN A 910 15.00 5.09 4.09
C ASN A 910 15.71 4.01 3.27
N ALA A 911 15.12 3.56 2.17
CA ALA A 911 15.92 3.09 1.05
C ALA A 911 16.65 4.33 0.49
N SER A 912 17.87 4.58 0.98
CA SER A 912 18.72 5.68 0.56
C SER A 912 19.03 5.54 -0.93
N PHE A 913 19.56 6.60 -1.56
CA PHE A 913 20.12 6.50 -2.90
C PHE A 913 21.12 5.34 -3.00
N THR A 914 21.88 5.05 -1.94
CA THR A 914 22.80 3.92 -1.86
C THR A 914 22.11 2.56 -1.86
N ASP A 915 20.93 2.42 -1.23
CA ASP A 915 20.21 1.13 -1.17
C ASP A 915 19.49 0.85 -2.49
N LEU A 916 18.94 1.88 -3.13
CA LEU A 916 18.40 1.78 -4.50
C LEU A 916 19.52 1.52 -5.51
N ALA A 917 20.66 2.20 -5.38
CA ALA A 917 21.85 1.90 -6.17
C ALA A 917 22.36 0.48 -5.91
N GLU A 918 22.34 -0.03 -4.67
CA GLU A 918 22.70 -1.42 -4.34
C GLU A 918 21.74 -2.40 -5.02
N ILE A 919 20.41 -2.22 -4.88
CA ILE A 919 19.40 -3.07 -5.54
C ILE A 919 19.64 -3.15 -7.07
N VAL A 920 20.09 -2.05 -7.69
CA VAL A 920 20.42 -1.97 -9.11
C VAL A 920 21.85 -2.42 -9.45
N SER A 921 22.81 -2.38 -8.53
CA SER A 921 24.24 -2.64 -8.78
C SER A 921 24.81 -3.89 -8.10
N ARG A 922 23.99 -4.67 -7.38
CA ARG A 922 24.40 -5.87 -6.65
C ARG A 922 24.93 -6.95 -7.61
N ILE A 923 26.26 -7.07 -7.65
CA ILE A 923 26.98 -8.15 -8.31
C ILE A 923 27.37 -9.13 -7.22
N GLU A 924 26.74 -10.32 -7.18
CA GLU A 924 27.29 -11.41 -6.38
C GLU A 924 28.60 -11.88 -7.03
N PRO A 925 29.68 -12.10 -6.27
CA PRO A 925 30.82 -12.82 -6.80
C PRO A 925 30.34 -14.19 -7.27
N ALA A 926 30.82 -14.63 -8.44
CA ALA A 926 30.47 -15.93 -8.97
C ALA A 926 30.78 -16.99 -7.91
N LYS A 927 29.77 -17.79 -7.53
CA LYS A 927 29.99 -18.95 -6.65
C LYS A 927 31.07 -19.80 -7.30
N SER A 928 32.22 -19.91 -6.66
CA SER A 928 33.17 -20.96 -6.97
C SER A 928 32.40 -22.27 -6.94
N LEU A 929 32.43 -23.00 -8.06
CA LEU A 929 31.91 -24.37 -8.11
C LEU A 929 32.58 -25.13 -6.96
N PRO A 930 31.83 -25.98 -6.22
CA PRO A 930 32.43 -26.73 -5.12
C PRO A 930 33.60 -27.54 -5.67
N HIS A 931 34.79 -27.29 -5.12
CA HIS A 931 35.98 -28.09 -5.41
C HIS A 931 35.63 -29.55 -5.16
N VAL A 932 35.77 -30.37 -6.20
CA VAL A 932 35.84 -31.83 -6.02
C VAL A 932 37.24 -32.10 -5.50
N ASP A 933 37.33 -32.69 -4.32
CA ASP A 933 38.60 -33.13 -3.76
C ASP A 933 39.27 -34.13 -4.71
N GLY A 934 40.46 -33.75 -5.18
CA GLY A 934 41.35 -34.56 -6.00
C GLY A 934 42.78 -34.22 -5.60
N ASP A 935 43.49 -35.23 -5.10
CA ASP A 935 44.80 -35.09 -4.47
C ASP A 935 45.93 -34.64 -5.42
N ASP A 936 47.03 -34.23 -4.79
CA ASP A 936 48.42 -34.16 -5.29
C ASP A 936 48.91 -33.03 -6.23
N SER A 937 49.71 -32.17 -5.59
CA SER A 937 51.04 -31.67 -6.00
C SER A 937 51.22 -30.33 -6.77
N ASP A 938 52.25 -29.62 -6.28
CA ASP A 938 53.13 -28.65 -6.93
C ASP A 938 52.63 -27.24 -7.37
N CYS A 939 52.93 -26.27 -6.50
CA CYS A 939 53.41 -24.93 -6.89
C CYS A 939 54.78 -25.05 -7.61
N PRO A 940 55.22 -24.11 -8.49
CA PRO A 940 55.17 -22.66 -8.20
C PRO A 940 55.12 -21.68 -9.40
N SER A 941 55.37 -20.40 -9.04
CA SER A 941 55.93 -19.28 -9.81
C SER A 941 55.03 -18.34 -10.63
N GLU A 942 55.38 -17.07 -10.47
CA GLU A 942 54.94 -15.86 -11.16
C GLU A 942 55.51 -15.82 -12.59
N ASP A 943 54.83 -15.15 -13.52
CA ASP A 943 55.40 -14.04 -14.32
C ASP A 943 54.37 -13.49 -15.35
N ASP A 944 54.59 -12.24 -15.77
CA ASP A 944 53.84 -11.53 -16.82
C ASP A 944 54.03 -12.17 -18.21
N ASP A 945 53.06 -12.05 -19.13
CA ASP A 945 53.34 -11.37 -20.42
C ASP A 945 52.09 -10.99 -21.25
N VAL A 946 52.35 -10.23 -22.31
CA VAL A 946 51.40 -9.52 -23.19
C VAL A 946 51.23 -10.25 -24.54
N GLY A 947 50.01 -10.22 -25.12
CA GLY A 947 49.87 -10.09 -26.58
C GLY A 947 49.11 -11.15 -27.39
N GLU A 948 48.24 -10.61 -28.25
CA GLU A 948 47.96 -11.01 -29.65
C GLU A 948 47.13 -12.27 -30.06
N ILE A 949 46.08 -11.93 -30.85
CA ILE A 949 45.64 -12.54 -32.11
C ILE A 949 44.96 -13.93 -32.08
N LEU A 950 43.69 -13.95 -32.55
CA LEU A 950 43.33 -14.69 -33.77
C LEU A 950 41.99 -14.21 -34.36
N ASP A 951 42.01 -13.89 -35.66
CA ASP A 951 40.84 -13.50 -36.46
C ASP A 951 39.92 -14.69 -36.76
N ILE A 952 38.63 -14.43 -36.93
CA ILE A 952 37.75 -15.26 -37.76
C ILE A 952 37.06 -14.31 -38.74
N ALA A 953 37.34 -14.52 -40.02
CA ALA A 953 36.81 -13.74 -41.13
C ALA A 953 35.41 -14.21 -41.57
N ASP A 954 34.80 -13.39 -42.42
CA ASP A 954 33.50 -13.56 -43.04
C ASP A 954 33.37 -14.84 -43.89
N ASP A 955 32.12 -15.25 -44.13
CA ASP A 955 31.65 -15.44 -45.52
C ASP A 955 30.11 -15.34 -45.55
N GLU A 956 29.60 -14.37 -46.31
CA GLU A 956 28.23 -14.35 -46.81
C GLU A 956 28.13 -15.24 -48.05
N ASP A 957 27.05 -16.00 -48.22
CA ASP A 957 26.32 -15.98 -49.50
C ASP A 957 24.86 -16.40 -49.33
N GLY A 958 24.00 -15.95 -50.24
CA GLY A 958 22.55 -16.09 -50.16
C GLY A 958 21.88 -16.73 -51.38
N GLY A 959 20.57 -16.96 -51.23
CA GLY A 959 19.64 -17.40 -52.28
C GLY A 959 18.33 -17.83 -51.61
N LEU A 960 17.18 -17.15 -51.78
CA LEU A 960 16.41 -16.92 -53.01
C LEU A 960 16.06 -18.27 -53.69
N ILE A 961 14.81 -18.62 -54.02
CA ILE A 961 13.61 -17.77 -54.21
C ILE A 961 12.28 -18.60 -54.23
N GLU A 962 11.15 -17.95 -53.91
CA GLU A 962 9.74 -18.17 -54.36
C GLU A 962 8.85 -19.42 -54.02
N HIS A 963 7.71 -19.07 -53.39
CA HIS A 963 6.29 -19.32 -53.73
C HIS A 963 5.56 -20.69 -53.71
N GLY A 964 4.35 -20.62 -53.15
CA GLY A 964 3.18 -21.48 -53.44
C GLY A 964 2.98 -22.64 -52.43
N GLY A 965 1.77 -22.96 -51.95
CA GLY A 965 0.44 -22.38 -52.18
C GLY A 965 -0.65 -23.47 -52.13
N GLU A 966 -1.76 -23.18 -51.44
CA GLU A 966 -3.05 -23.90 -51.46
C GLU A 966 -3.19 -25.29 -50.78
N ASP A 967 -4.08 -25.30 -49.77
CA ASP A 967 -5.19 -26.23 -49.48
C ASP A 967 -5.05 -27.77 -49.56
N ILE A 968 -5.60 -28.46 -48.54
CA ILE A 968 -6.78 -29.35 -48.67
C ILE A 968 -7.26 -29.84 -47.27
N PHE A 969 -8.59 -29.88 -47.08
CA PHE A 969 -9.30 -30.52 -45.96
C PHE A 969 -9.56 -32.01 -46.21
N GLN A 970 -9.37 -32.87 -45.20
CA GLN A 970 -10.10 -34.15 -44.93
C GLN A 970 -9.49 -34.77 -43.63
N THR A 971 -10.20 -34.95 -42.52
CA THR A 971 -11.20 -36.00 -42.18
C THR A 971 -10.72 -37.43 -42.45
N ASP A 972 -10.38 -38.20 -41.42
CA ASP A 972 -11.30 -39.24 -40.87
C ASP A 972 -10.71 -40.03 -39.68
N GLU A 973 -11.58 -40.78 -39.01
CA GLU A 973 -11.35 -41.57 -37.79
C GLU A 973 -10.84 -43.02 -38.05
N GLU A 974 -10.49 -43.71 -36.96
CA GLU A 974 -10.40 -45.18 -36.77
C GLU A 974 -9.42 -46.04 -37.62
N GLN A 975 -8.55 -46.83 -36.95
CA GLN A 975 -8.84 -48.26 -36.64
C GLN A 975 -7.71 -49.04 -35.92
N LEU A 976 -8.13 -49.77 -34.87
CA LEU A 976 -7.73 -51.12 -34.40
C LEU A 976 -6.26 -51.64 -34.32
N VAL A 977 -5.81 -51.84 -33.07
CA VAL A 977 -5.53 -53.17 -32.42
C VAL A 977 -4.53 -54.18 -33.07
N ARG A 978 -3.39 -54.49 -32.37
CA ARG A 978 -3.15 -55.78 -31.63
C ARG A 978 -1.76 -55.98 -30.98
N LYS A 979 -1.77 -56.54 -29.74
CA LYS A 979 -0.75 -57.40 -29.06
C LYS A 979 0.59 -56.74 -28.65
N ARG A 980 1.27 -57.15 -27.55
CA ARG A 980 1.30 -58.48 -26.86
C ARG A 980 1.68 -58.38 -25.36
N HIS A 981 1.25 -59.35 -24.54
CA HIS A 981 1.46 -59.46 -23.08
C HIS A 981 2.92 -59.66 -22.59
N LYS A 982 3.19 -59.28 -21.32
CA LYS A 982 3.74 -60.18 -20.27
C LYS A 982 3.53 -59.66 -18.83
N THR A 983 3.27 -60.58 -17.89
CA THR A 983 3.07 -60.46 -16.42
C THR A 983 3.30 -61.87 -15.81
N PRO A 984 3.24 -62.13 -14.48
CA PRO A 984 3.67 -61.39 -13.27
C PRO A 984 4.50 -62.26 -12.28
N ALA A 985 4.75 -61.78 -11.04
CA ALA A 985 5.08 -62.55 -9.82
C ALA A 985 4.76 -61.67 -8.56
N THR A 986 3.65 -61.88 -7.83
CA THR A 986 3.39 -62.75 -6.64
C THR A 986 3.87 -62.21 -5.27
N GLU A 987 2.95 -61.59 -4.51
CA GLU A 987 2.30 -62.08 -3.24
C GLU A 987 3.08 -62.98 -2.25
N PRO A 988 2.71 -63.02 -0.93
CA PRO A 988 1.35 -62.89 -0.35
C PRO A 988 1.06 -61.63 0.49
#